data_AF-A0A2M8PRC8-F1
#
_entry.id   AF-A0A2M8PRC8-F1
#
_cell.length_a   1.000
_cell.length_b   1.000
_cell.length_c   1.000
_cell.angle_alpha   90.00
_cell.angle_beta   90.00
_cell.angle_gamma   90.00
#
_symmetry.space_group_name_H-M   'P 1'
#
loop_
_entity.id
_entity.type
_entity.pdbx_description
1 polymer ?
#
loop_
_entity_poly.entity_id
_entity_poly.type
_entity_poly.pdbx_seq_one_letter_code
_entity_poly.pdbx_strand_id
1 'polypeptide(L)'
;VIRQLGTRRQHTYSEYFRSDEKEDLPQYVRQFLKTTPYKDKIQEVQKLLIDLKVITQNEKAINSDELYIVPVFSERPRGHRCKRCNNFYLQPHVTICPDCLAELEECEAPSYYDYYSYLSREAGEPFRLNAEELTGQTDKLDRAKRQRYFQDIFIEGEYPRAQGVDLLSVTTTMEAGVDIGSLLAVLMANMPPRRFNYQQRVGRAGRRDAGLSLAITVCRNNGHDDFYYYRPEMITGDPPTAPYIDMDREMIFERVLYKEVLRLAFEPIPIEYSGDNVHGEFGTVDEWSSHRDEIQQWIDSHQEDILNIIRVLSQQANWENDTQKHQDFLNKVVEELVPRIDEIANDNTFAQQSLSERLANAGLLPMFGFPTRVRRLYTRIPRKASHLWEENYIDRNLDIAISQFAPGSEVIKDKEIHRSIGVAQFVPKGKNVETRAGFMPPMEQPNYKIGICKNCRAIVPQTEATPPQDEVQFIECPVCGEKELLLIDAREPRDFVTDEKPEDYDGQFDWRPRSTYPSLSFRVEDDGRIIHNARVASTDDFIISINDNHGEGGFQFYEVNGIYSIEKPKKGDPTRIALLSRRKTSVLLTAIQEWPKGVFADPITVEGRAAWYSFAFWLRTVAATILDIEPQEIQAGIRTYKNSENVITAETFIADTLENGAGYCGWLSTNFEKVFEHIDLATKDSIGYQWLTSHQQCDSSCNQCLREYYNMPFHGLLDWRLALDMARLLFSVTTVVDLTSNWDSYPNPWQSSSLCRSIATAMQKLGYEEDKEDWARVFIKNNYVLVETHPLWADDHPSYKKLAQKLRKKYPNTEIQRMNPFIAIRRPTEYLGITS
;
A
#
# COMPACT_ATOMS: atom_id res chain seq x y z
N VAL A 1 16.23 -3.21 -43.94
CA VAL A 1 17.44 -3.07 -43.07
C VAL A 1 17.47 -1.74 -42.36
N ILE A 2 17.46 -0.59 -43.06
CA ILE A 2 17.49 0.76 -42.45
C ILE A 2 16.47 0.91 -41.30
N ARG A 3 15.18 0.63 -41.52
CA ARG A 3 14.16 0.68 -40.45
C ARG A 3 14.53 -0.14 -39.21
N GLN A 4 15.01 -1.37 -39.39
CA GLN A 4 15.37 -2.26 -38.28
C GLN A 4 16.50 -1.72 -37.41
N LEU A 5 17.47 -1.05 -38.04
CA LEU A 5 18.57 -0.37 -37.35
C LEU A 5 18.08 0.93 -36.68
N GLY A 6 17.26 1.71 -37.40
CA GLY A 6 16.75 3.01 -36.95
C GLY A 6 15.81 2.91 -35.74
N THR A 7 14.84 1.99 -35.73
CA THR A 7 13.93 1.77 -34.59
C THR A 7 14.68 1.41 -33.31
N ARG A 8 15.90 0.86 -33.43
CA ARG A 8 16.78 0.49 -32.31
C ARG A 8 17.91 1.49 -32.08
N ARG A 9 17.79 2.70 -32.65
CA ARG A 9 18.74 3.81 -32.48
C ARG A 9 20.19 3.44 -32.86
N GLN A 10 20.37 2.53 -33.82
CA GLN A 10 21.70 2.12 -34.33
C GLN A 10 22.15 3.04 -35.47
N HIS A 11 22.41 4.32 -35.14
CA HIS A 11 22.91 5.34 -36.07
C HIS A 11 23.98 6.19 -35.37
N THR A 12 24.88 6.78 -36.16
CA THR A 12 26.09 7.48 -35.69
C THR A 12 25.82 8.66 -34.74
N TYR A 13 24.64 9.28 -34.82
CA TYR A 13 24.25 10.43 -33.98
C TYR A 13 23.42 10.08 -32.74
N SER A 14 23.19 8.80 -32.43
CA SER A 14 22.41 8.46 -31.23
C SER A 14 23.27 8.51 -29.97
N GLU A 15 22.82 9.22 -28.93
CA GLU A 15 23.45 9.19 -27.60
C GLU A 15 23.47 7.78 -26.96
N TYR A 16 22.64 6.86 -27.46
CA TYR A 16 22.54 5.48 -26.99
C TYR A 16 23.35 4.49 -27.84
N PHE A 17 23.98 4.94 -28.93
CA PHE A 17 24.80 4.11 -29.77
C PHE A 17 26.20 3.96 -29.17
N ARG A 18 26.67 2.72 -29.00
CA ARG A 18 28.04 2.40 -28.61
C ARG A 18 28.77 1.85 -29.82
N SER A 19 29.91 2.45 -30.18
CA SER A 19 30.72 2.01 -31.31
C SER A 19 31.45 0.71 -30.95
N ASP A 20 30.92 -0.42 -31.42
CA ASP A 20 31.61 -1.70 -31.38
C ASP A 20 31.87 -2.13 -32.83
N GLU A 21 33.09 -2.54 -33.15
CA GLU A 21 33.40 -3.13 -34.45
C GLU A 21 32.61 -4.44 -34.63
N LYS A 22 31.84 -4.52 -35.72
CA LYS A 22 30.98 -5.66 -36.03
C LYS A 22 31.34 -6.18 -37.42
N GLU A 23 31.69 -7.45 -37.50
CA GLU A 23 31.92 -8.12 -38.79
C GLU A 23 30.63 -8.22 -39.62
N ASP A 24 29.50 -8.49 -38.95
CA ASP A 24 28.21 -8.79 -39.55
C ASP A 24 27.10 -7.82 -39.11
N LEU A 25 26.06 -7.69 -39.95
CA LEU A 25 24.80 -7.06 -39.58
C LEU A 25 24.21 -7.69 -38.29
N PRO A 26 23.54 -6.89 -37.44
CA PRO A 26 22.93 -7.39 -36.21
C PRO A 26 22.00 -8.60 -36.42
N GLN A 27 21.93 -9.49 -35.43
CA GLN A 27 21.19 -10.76 -35.53
C GLN A 27 19.74 -10.57 -35.96
N TYR A 28 19.03 -9.57 -35.44
CA TYR A 28 17.64 -9.28 -35.80
C TYR A 28 17.49 -8.87 -37.28
N VAL A 29 18.47 -8.15 -37.85
CA VAL A 29 18.49 -7.81 -39.29
C VAL A 29 18.72 -9.07 -40.11
N ARG A 30 19.67 -9.92 -39.71
CA ARG A 30 19.95 -11.20 -40.39
C ARG A 30 18.72 -12.11 -40.33
N GLN A 31 18.03 -12.17 -39.20
CA GLN A 31 16.79 -12.96 -39.04
C GLN A 31 15.67 -12.44 -39.94
N PHE A 32 15.49 -11.13 -40.04
CA PHE A 32 14.57 -10.54 -41.01
C PHE A 32 14.95 -10.92 -42.45
N LEU A 33 16.21 -10.74 -42.86
CA LEU A 33 16.66 -11.08 -44.22
C LEU A 33 16.46 -12.56 -44.55
N LYS A 34 16.66 -13.47 -43.59
CA LYS A 34 16.39 -14.92 -43.74
C LYS A 34 14.93 -15.25 -44.08
N THR A 35 13.99 -14.37 -43.72
CA THR A 35 12.56 -14.53 -44.03
C THR A 35 12.15 -13.89 -45.34
N THR A 36 13.06 -13.19 -46.02
CA THR A 36 12.81 -12.54 -47.32
C THR A 36 13.38 -13.37 -48.48
N PRO A 37 13.05 -13.05 -49.75
CA PRO A 37 13.70 -13.65 -50.92
C PRO A 37 15.24 -13.51 -50.96
N TYR A 38 15.83 -12.67 -50.10
CA TYR A 38 17.27 -12.42 -50.01
C TYR A 38 18.01 -13.27 -48.95
N LYS A 39 17.39 -14.33 -48.44
CA LYS A 39 17.93 -15.18 -47.37
C LYS A 39 19.36 -15.70 -47.63
N ASP A 40 19.68 -15.98 -48.89
CA ASP A 40 20.98 -16.53 -49.32
C ASP A 40 21.98 -15.42 -49.73
N LYS A 41 21.58 -14.15 -49.64
CA LYS A 41 22.32 -12.98 -50.13
C LYS A 41 22.65 -11.96 -49.04
N ILE A 42 22.69 -12.37 -47.78
CA ILE A 42 22.90 -11.47 -46.63
C ILE A 42 24.22 -10.69 -46.74
N GLN A 43 25.31 -11.37 -47.16
CA GLN A 43 26.61 -10.73 -47.34
C GLN A 43 26.62 -9.74 -48.52
N GLU A 44 25.92 -10.05 -49.62
CA GLU A 44 25.73 -9.13 -50.74
C GLU A 44 24.96 -7.87 -50.32
N VAL A 45 23.88 -8.04 -49.54
CA VAL A 45 23.10 -6.92 -49.00
C VAL A 45 23.93 -6.06 -48.07
N GLN A 46 24.73 -6.66 -47.18
CA GLN A 46 25.64 -5.93 -46.30
C GLN A 46 26.67 -5.14 -47.11
N LYS A 47 27.31 -5.76 -48.10
CA LYS A 47 28.28 -5.10 -48.97
C LYS A 47 27.65 -3.93 -49.71
N LEU A 48 26.46 -4.13 -50.29
CA LEU A 48 25.72 -3.07 -50.98
C LEU A 48 25.41 -1.87 -50.07
N LEU A 49 25.00 -2.11 -48.81
CA LEU A 49 24.72 -1.04 -47.86
C LEU A 49 25.98 -0.25 -47.47
N ILE A 50 27.16 -0.90 -47.45
CA ILE A 50 28.45 -0.25 -47.19
C ILE A 50 28.90 0.53 -48.44
N ASP A 51 28.82 -0.07 -49.62
CA ASP A 51 29.22 0.55 -50.90
C ASP A 51 28.37 1.80 -51.19
N LEU A 52 27.07 1.77 -50.84
CA LEU A 52 26.16 2.91 -50.92
C LEU A 52 26.27 3.88 -49.72
N LYS A 53 27.20 3.63 -48.79
CA LYS A 53 27.41 4.41 -47.55
C LYS A 53 26.18 4.58 -46.65
N VAL A 54 25.18 3.70 -46.81
CA VAL A 54 23.97 3.67 -45.97
C VAL A 54 24.28 3.22 -44.55
N ILE A 55 25.26 2.33 -44.41
CA ILE A 55 25.81 1.91 -43.11
C ILE A 55 27.32 2.12 -43.06
N THR A 56 27.86 2.35 -41.86
CA THR A 56 29.30 2.48 -41.64
C THR A 56 30.02 1.14 -41.88
N GLN A 57 31.24 1.21 -42.42
CA GLN A 57 32.03 0.03 -42.75
C GLN A 57 32.39 -0.79 -41.52
N ASN A 58 32.73 -0.15 -40.40
CA ASN A 58 33.24 -0.85 -39.21
C ASN A 58 32.13 -1.23 -38.23
N GLU A 59 31.15 -0.36 -38.01
CA GLU A 59 30.17 -0.54 -36.93
C GLU A 59 28.82 -1.07 -37.44
N LYS A 60 28.62 -1.10 -38.77
CA LYS A 60 27.36 -1.45 -39.45
C LYS A 60 26.15 -0.64 -38.95
N ALA A 61 26.40 0.57 -38.45
CA ALA A 61 25.38 1.50 -38.00
C ALA A 61 24.90 2.36 -39.17
N ILE A 62 23.68 2.88 -39.11
CA ILE A 62 23.19 3.81 -40.14
C ILE A 62 24.06 5.07 -40.15
N ASN A 63 24.54 5.42 -41.33
CA ASN A 63 25.08 6.74 -41.61
C ASN A 63 23.95 7.63 -42.14
N SER A 64 23.43 8.53 -41.31
CA SER A 64 22.29 9.36 -41.69
C SER A 64 22.65 10.48 -42.67
N ASP A 65 23.93 10.82 -42.82
CA ASP A 65 24.38 11.91 -43.70
C ASP A 65 24.15 11.60 -45.18
N GLU A 66 24.05 10.30 -45.51
CA GLU A 66 23.87 9.79 -46.87
C GLU A 66 22.41 9.31 -47.11
N LEU A 67 21.50 9.58 -46.17
CA LEU A 67 20.08 9.25 -46.29
C LEU A 67 19.24 10.48 -46.65
N TYR A 68 18.38 10.31 -47.65
CA TYR A 68 17.47 11.35 -48.12
C TYR A 68 16.02 10.92 -47.88
N ILE A 69 15.18 11.88 -47.50
CA ILE A 69 13.74 11.66 -47.39
C ILE A 69 13.13 11.80 -48.78
N VAL A 70 12.43 10.76 -49.22
CA VAL A 70 11.64 10.80 -50.46
C VAL A 70 10.17 10.95 -50.07
N PRO A 71 9.58 12.15 -50.18
CA PRO A 71 8.17 12.35 -49.90
C PRO A 71 7.30 11.64 -50.95
N VAL A 72 6.22 11.01 -50.50
CA VAL A 72 5.20 10.43 -51.38
C VAL A 72 4.05 11.44 -51.49
N PHE A 73 3.95 12.12 -52.64
CA PHE A 73 2.89 13.08 -52.91
C PHE A 73 1.66 12.36 -53.51
N SER A 74 0.86 11.73 -52.66
CA SER A 74 -0.46 11.19 -53.02
C SER A 74 -1.41 11.35 -51.83
N GLU A 75 -2.68 11.68 -52.09
CA GLU A 75 -3.71 11.78 -51.05
C GLU A 75 -4.06 10.41 -50.45
N ARG A 76 -3.94 9.34 -51.23
CA ARG A 76 -4.06 7.94 -50.79
C ARG A 76 -2.94 7.13 -51.41
N PRO A 77 -1.73 7.15 -50.81
CA PRO A 77 -0.63 6.38 -51.34
C PRO A 77 -0.96 4.89 -51.24
N ARG A 78 -0.66 4.14 -52.29
CA ARG A 78 -0.66 2.69 -52.22
C ARG A 78 0.58 2.22 -51.48
N GLY A 79 0.41 1.20 -50.66
CA GLY A 79 1.47 0.61 -49.87
C GLY A 79 1.11 -0.81 -49.48
N HIS A 80 1.75 -1.29 -48.42
CA HIS A 80 1.67 -2.68 -48.01
C HIS A 80 1.28 -2.74 -46.53
N ARG A 81 0.19 -3.45 -46.21
CA ARG A 81 -0.32 -3.64 -44.85
C ARG A 81 0.02 -5.02 -44.32
N CYS A 82 0.41 -5.09 -43.05
CA CYS A 82 0.62 -6.36 -42.38
C CYS A 82 -0.69 -6.93 -41.83
N LYS A 83 -1.05 -8.15 -42.22
CA LYS A 83 -2.26 -8.84 -41.71
C LYS A 83 -2.21 -9.16 -40.20
N ARG A 84 -1.02 -9.17 -39.59
CA ARG A 84 -0.83 -9.56 -38.19
C ARG A 84 -0.74 -8.38 -37.22
N CYS A 85 0.04 -7.36 -37.56
CA CYS A 85 0.25 -6.20 -36.68
C CYS A 85 -0.40 -4.91 -37.20
N ASN A 86 -1.07 -4.96 -38.36
CA ASN A 86 -1.75 -3.84 -39.00
C ASN A 86 -0.84 -2.65 -39.38
N ASN A 87 0.49 -2.77 -39.23
CA ASN A 87 1.43 -1.75 -39.70
C ASN A 87 1.34 -1.58 -41.22
N PHE A 88 1.45 -0.33 -41.67
CA PHE A 88 1.40 0.05 -43.08
C PHE A 88 2.74 0.62 -43.54
N TYR A 89 3.18 0.21 -44.73
CA TYR A 89 4.50 0.53 -45.29
C TYR A 89 4.36 1.10 -46.69
N LEU A 90 5.04 2.22 -46.94
CA LEU A 90 5.06 2.90 -48.25
C LEU A 90 6.16 2.36 -49.17
N GLN A 91 7.12 1.58 -48.66
CA GLN A 91 8.22 1.09 -49.49
C GLN A 91 7.71 0.07 -50.52
N PRO A 92 8.00 0.27 -51.82
CA PRO A 92 7.60 -0.68 -52.85
C PRO A 92 8.45 -1.96 -52.72
N HIS A 93 7.88 -3.10 -53.13
CA HIS A 93 8.56 -4.42 -53.18
C HIS A 93 8.92 -5.03 -51.81
N VAL A 94 8.28 -4.61 -50.73
CA VAL A 94 8.39 -5.30 -49.43
C VAL A 94 7.22 -6.26 -49.27
N THR A 95 7.51 -7.56 -49.26
CA THR A 95 6.48 -8.63 -49.12
C THR A 95 6.34 -9.17 -47.70
N ILE A 96 7.27 -8.83 -46.80
CA ILE A 96 7.34 -9.32 -45.42
C ILE A 96 7.44 -8.14 -44.44
N CYS A 97 6.63 -8.20 -43.39
CA CYS A 97 6.60 -7.21 -42.33
C CYS A 97 7.94 -7.18 -41.57
N PRO A 98 8.63 -6.02 -41.51
CA PRO A 98 9.86 -5.90 -40.74
C PRO A 98 9.67 -6.13 -39.24
N ASP A 99 8.49 -5.86 -38.69
CA ASP A 99 8.28 -5.85 -37.24
C ASP A 99 7.83 -7.23 -36.71
N CYS A 100 6.90 -7.91 -37.38
CA CYS A 100 6.34 -9.20 -36.92
C CYS A 100 6.55 -10.38 -37.87
N LEU A 101 7.29 -10.18 -38.98
CA LEU A 101 7.68 -11.19 -39.96
C LEU A 101 6.51 -11.89 -40.71
N ALA A 102 5.30 -11.37 -40.62
CA ALA A 102 4.15 -11.86 -41.39
C ALA A 102 4.12 -11.25 -42.81
N GLU A 103 3.40 -11.89 -43.73
CA GLU A 103 3.22 -11.38 -45.10
C GLU A 103 2.49 -10.03 -45.11
N LEU A 104 2.88 -9.19 -46.07
CA LEU A 104 2.22 -7.92 -46.37
C LEU A 104 1.29 -8.06 -47.57
N GLU A 105 0.16 -7.38 -47.53
CA GLU A 105 -0.78 -7.26 -48.65
C GLU A 105 -0.77 -5.85 -49.21
N GLU A 106 -0.85 -5.70 -50.53
CA GLU A 106 -0.97 -4.37 -51.15
C GLU A 106 -2.36 -3.79 -50.86
N CYS A 107 -2.41 -2.57 -50.33
CA CYS A 107 -3.67 -1.85 -50.13
C CYS A 107 -3.45 -0.33 -50.19
N GLU A 108 -4.55 0.43 -50.28
CA GLU A 108 -4.50 1.88 -50.06
C GLU A 108 -4.15 2.16 -48.59
N ALA A 109 -3.44 3.26 -48.35
CA ALA A 109 -3.20 3.74 -47.01
C ALA A 109 -4.54 3.95 -46.28
N PRO A 110 -4.70 3.44 -45.05
CA PRO A 110 -5.88 3.76 -44.26
C PRO A 110 -5.95 5.28 -44.02
N SER A 111 -7.15 5.84 -43.89
CA SER A 111 -7.34 7.29 -43.66
C SER A 111 -6.60 7.80 -42.43
N TYR A 112 -6.43 6.95 -41.41
CA TYR A 112 -5.69 7.23 -40.19
C TYR A 112 -4.18 6.94 -40.26
N TYR A 113 -3.65 6.52 -41.42
CA TYR A 113 -2.22 6.21 -41.58
C TYR A 113 -1.33 7.38 -41.16
N ASP A 114 -1.75 8.59 -41.49
CA ASP A 114 -1.18 9.83 -41.02
C ASP A 114 -2.21 10.54 -40.15
N TYR A 115 -2.15 10.24 -38.84
CA TYR A 115 -3.06 10.80 -37.83
C TYR A 115 -3.10 12.33 -37.89
N TYR A 116 -1.98 13.01 -38.12
CA TYR A 116 -1.93 14.47 -38.16
C TYR A 116 -2.51 15.03 -39.46
N SER A 117 -2.24 14.38 -40.60
CA SER A 117 -2.92 14.73 -41.86
C SER A 117 -4.43 14.53 -41.75
N TYR A 118 -4.88 13.42 -41.18
CA TYR A 118 -6.29 13.16 -40.89
C TYR A 118 -6.88 14.27 -40.00
N LEU A 119 -6.22 14.60 -38.88
CA LEU A 119 -6.65 15.69 -38.00
C LEU A 119 -6.79 17.02 -38.74
N SER A 120 -5.87 17.34 -39.65
CA SER A 120 -5.89 18.59 -40.39
C SER A 120 -6.96 18.67 -41.50
N ARG A 121 -7.38 17.53 -42.06
CA ARG A 121 -8.25 17.47 -43.25
C ARG A 121 -9.66 16.99 -42.96
N GLU A 122 -9.80 16.01 -42.07
CA GLU A 122 -11.03 15.22 -41.90
C GLU A 122 -11.64 15.34 -40.49
N ALA A 123 -10.88 15.76 -39.47
CA ALA A 123 -11.38 15.84 -38.09
C ALA A 123 -12.34 17.01 -37.79
N GLY A 124 -12.69 17.79 -38.81
CA GLY A 124 -13.63 18.92 -38.70
C GLY A 124 -12.99 20.18 -38.12
N GLU A 125 -13.85 21.11 -37.68
CA GLU A 125 -13.40 22.36 -37.07
C GLU A 125 -12.76 22.12 -35.70
N PRO A 126 -11.69 22.86 -35.36
CA PRO A 126 -11.10 22.78 -34.04
C PRO A 126 -12.15 23.15 -32.98
N PHE A 127 -12.31 22.27 -32.00
CA PHE A 127 -13.15 22.52 -30.84
C PHE A 127 -12.28 22.70 -29.61
N ARG A 128 -12.78 23.49 -28.66
CA ARG A 128 -12.12 23.68 -27.37
C ARG A 128 -12.48 22.50 -26.46
N LEU A 129 -11.48 21.93 -25.80
CA LEU A 129 -11.64 20.93 -24.76
C LEU A 129 -11.07 21.49 -23.46
N ASN A 130 -11.93 21.99 -22.57
CA ASN A 130 -11.55 22.48 -21.27
C ASN A 130 -11.67 21.36 -20.23
N ALA A 131 -10.54 20.96 -19.67
CA ALA A 131 -10.47 19.95 -18.61
C ALA A 131 -10.16 20.63 -17.27
N GLU A 132 -10.98 20.36 -16.27
CA GLU A 132 -10.80 20.86 -14.91
C GLU A 132 -10.85 19.71 -13.90
N GLU A 133 -10.19 19.87 -12.76
CA GLU A 133 -10.26 18.89 -11.68
C GLU A 133 -11.34 19.26 -10.66
N LEU A 134 -12.04 18.25 -10.15
CA LEU A 134 -12.97 18.37 -9.04
C LEU A 134 -12.70 17.23 -8.07
N THR A 135 -11.82 17.51 -7.11
CA THR A 135 -11.40 16.53 -6.10
C THR A 135 -11.65 17.07 -4.71
N GLY A 136 -11.42 16.25 -3.67
CA GLY A 136 -11.42 16.74 -2.28
C GLY A 136 -10.37 17.82 -1.99
N GLN A 137 -9.41 18.02 -2.90
CA GLN A 137 -8.36 19.03 -2.79
C GLN A 137 -8.74 20.35 -3.47
N THR A 138 -9.83 20.38 -4.24
CA THR A 138 -10.28 21.59 -4.94
C THR A 138 -10.83 22.59 -3.93
N ASP A 139 -10.36 23.83 -4.02
CA ASP A 139 -10.77 24.91 -3.11
C ASP A 139 -12.29 25.11 -3.15
N LYS A 140 -12.88 25.49 -2.00
CA LYS A 140 -14.34 25.46 -1.79
C LYS A 140 -15.09 26.33 -2.80
N LEU A 141 -14.54 27.50 -3.14
CA LEU A 141 -15.12 28.42 -4.12
C LEU A 141 -15.05 27.87 -5.55
N ASP A 142 -13.91 27.28 -5.92
CA ASP A 142 -13.72 26.70 -7.25
C ASP A 142 -14.56 25.45 -7.48
N ARG A 143 -14.79 24.66 -6.43
CA ARG A 143 -15.64 23.46 -6.50
C ARG A 143 -17.05 23.79 -7.01
N ALA A 144 -17.70 24.78 -6.39
CA ALA A 144 -19.05 25.20 -6.79
C ALA A 144 -19.07 25.80 -8.21
N LYS A 145 -18.03 26.56 -8.56
CA LYS A 145 -17.89 27.19 -9.88
C LYS A 145 -17.70 26.15 -10.99
N ARG A 146 -16.75 25.21 -10.83
CA ARG A 146 -16.45 24.13 -11.78
C ARG A 146 -17.64 23.20 -11.97
N GLN A 147 -18.37 22.86 -10.90
CA GLN A 147 -19.59 22.06 -11.00
C GLN A 147 -20.64 22.75 -11.87
N ARG A 148 -20.90 24.04 -11.65
CA ARG A 148 -21.83 24.81 -12.50
C ARG A 148 -21.37 24.88 -13.95
N TYR A 149 -20.09 25.14 -14.19
CA TYR A 149 -19.53 25.24 -15.55
C TYR A 149 -19.57 23.93 -16.31
N PHE A 150 -19.50 22.80 -15.61
CA PHE A 150 -19.64 21.47 -16.19
C PHE A 150 -21.11 21.12 -16.49
N GLN A 151 -22.06 21.74 -15.78
CA GLN A 151 -23.50 21.61 -16.00
C GLN A 151 -24.06 22.64 -17.00
N ASP A 152 -23.19 23.42 -17.66
CA ASP A 152 -23.57 24.54 -18.53
C ASP A 152 -24.39 25.64 -17.84
N ILE A 153 -24.19 25.86 -16.53
CA ILE A 153 -24.88 26.89 -15.73
C ILE A 153 -23.95 28.09 -15.51
N PHE A 154 -24.25 29.21 -16.17
CA PHE A 154 -23.45 30.43 -16.13
C PHE A 154 -24.26 31.61 -15.54
N ILE A 155 -23.62 32.43 -14.71
CA ILE A 155 -24.18 33.69 -14.19
C ILE A 155 -23.67 34.89 -14.99
N GLU A 156 -24.22 36.07 -14.74
CA GLU A 156 -23.84 37.29 -15.45
C GLU A 156 -22.34 37.60 -15.30
N GLY A 157 -21.68 37.85 -16.43
CA GLY A 157 -20.22 38.04 -16.51
C GLY A 157 -19.41 36.76 -16.81
N GLU A 158 -20.06 35.59 -16.86
CA GLU A 158 -19.43 34.32 -17.23
C GLU A 158 -19.73 33.95 -18.71
N TYR A 159 -18.70 33.54 -19.46
CA TYR A 159 -18.79 33.28 -20.90
C TYR A 159 -18.66 31.78 -21.21
N PRO A 160 -19.73 31.10 -21.67
CA PRO A 160 -19.75 29.65 -21.87
C PRO A 160 -18.61 29.11 -22.75
N ARG A 161 -18.31 29.78 -23.87
CA ARG A 161 -17.24 29.37 -24.80
C ARG A 161 -15.83 29.44 -24.21
N ALA A 162 -15.61 30.33 -23.26
CA ALA A 162 -14.31 30.51 -22.62
C ALA A 162 -14.21 29.67 -21.35
N GLN A 163 -15.26 29.61 -20.53
CA GLN A 163 -15.21 29.10 -19.16
C GLN A 163 -15.93 27.76 -18.93
N GLY A 164 -16.82 27.32 -19.83
CA GLY A 164 -17.50 26.02 -19.69
C GLY A 164 -16.50 24.87 -19.49
N VAL A 165 -16.87 23.82 -18.78
CA VAL A 165 -15.98 22.67 -18.55
C VAL A 165 -16.51 21.50 -19.35
N ASP A 166 -15.66 20.93 -20.21
CA ASP A 166 -16.04 19.83 -21.10
C ASP A 166 -15.68 18.46 -20.48
N LEU A 167 -14.61 18.42 -19.69
CA LEU A 167 -14.13 17.23 -19.00
C LEU A 167 -13.83 17.54 -17.54
N LEU A 168 -14.37 16.72 -16.64
CA LEU A 168 -14.12 16.83 -15.22
C LEU A 168 -13.28 15.63 -14.74
N SER A 169 -12.07 15.90 -14.26
CA SER A 169 -11.23 14.89 -13.61
C SER A 169 -11.60 14.80 -12.13
N VAL A 170 -12.11 13.65 -11.70
CA VAL A 170 -12.70 13.49 -10.36
C VAL A 170 -12.09 12.33 -9.58
N THR A 171 -12.14 12.42 -8.27
CA THR A 171 -11.79 11.30 -7.36
C THR A 171 -13.06 10.63 -6.79
N THR A 172 -12.90 9.69 -5.86
CA THR A 172 -14.00 9.03 -5.12
C THR A 172 -14.95 10.01 -4.42
N THR A 173 -14.55 11.28 -4.25
CA THR A 173 -15.39 12.35 -3.71
C THR A 173 -16.67 12.61 -4.52
N MET A 174 -16.71 12.16 -5.78
CA MET A 174 -17.88 12.24 -6.66
C MET A 174 -18.66 10.92 -6.76
N GLU A 175 -18.23 9.88 -6.04
CA GLU A 175 -18.87 8.56 -6.06
C GLU A 175 -20.23 8.62 -5.35
N ALA A 176 -20.29 9.22 -4.15
CA ALA A 176 -21.52 9.42 -3.38
C ALA A 176 -21.98 10.89 -3.36
N GLY A 177 -23.26 11.15 -3.64
CA GLY A 177 -23.97 12.35 -3.16
C GLY A 177 -23.87 13.67 -3.95
N VAL A 178 -22.98 13.82 -4.94
CA VAL A 178 -22.98 15.03 -5.79
C VAL A 178 -23.87 14.84 -7.02
N ASP A 179 -24.87 15.71 -7.19
CA ASP A 179 -25.72 15.75 -8.37
C ASP A 179 -25.05 16.57 -9.49
N ILE A 180 -24.37 15.86 -10.39
CA ILE A 180 -23.84 16.40 -11.66
C ILE A 180 -24.73 16.04 -12.85
N GLY A 181 -25.93 15.52 -12.60
CA GLY A 181 -26.77 14.92 -13.63
C GLY A 181 -26.15 13.65 -14.22
N SER A 182 -26.70 13.23 -15.36
CA SER A 182 -26.22 12.06 -16.11
C SER A 182 -25.17 12.48 -17.15
N LEU A 183 -24.15 11.65 -17.34
CA LEU A 183 -23.04 11.90 -18.25
C LEU A 183 -23.17 11.11 -19.56
N LEU A 184 -22.57 11.63 -20.63
CA LEU A 184 -22.45 10.91 -21.90
C LEU A 184 -21.41 9.81 -21.80
N ALA A 185 -20.27 10.09 -21.15
CA ALA A 185 -19.19 9.15 -20.97
C ALA A 185 -18.56 9.26 -19.59
N VAL A 186 -18.10 8.14 -19.05
CA VAL A 186 -17.24 8.05 -17.87
C VAL A 186 -15.97 7.31 -18.27
N LEU A 187 -14.82 7.91 -17.98
CA LEU A 187 -13.50 7.33 -18.19
C LEU A 187 -12.86 7.04 -16.83
N MET A 188 -12.48 5.80 -16.60
CA MET A 188 -11.74 5.36 -15.42
C MET A 188 -10.28 5.10 -15.81
N ALA A 189 -9.34 5.81 -15.18
CA ALA A 189 -7.91 5.75 -15.49
C ALA A 189 -7.16 4.54 -14.89
N ASN A 190 -7.88 3.70 -14.14
CA ASN A 190 -7.45 2.44 -13.55
C ASN A 190 -8.70 1.62 -13.20
N MET A 191 -8.53 0.32 -12.98
CA MET A 191 -9.62 -0.52 -12.44
C MET A 191 -9.98 -0.03 -11.01
N PRO A 192 -11.25 0.30 -10.73
CA PRO A 192 -11.69 0.63 -9.37
C PRO A 192 -11.36 -0.50 -8.38
N PRO A 193 -11.11 -0.17 -7.09
CA PRO A 193 -10.71 -1.16 -6.10
C PRO A 193 -11.76 -2.26 -5.88
N ARG A 194 -13.05 -1.89 -5.91
CA ARG A 194 -14.16 -2.83 -5.72
C ARG A 194 -15.27 -2.61 -6.75
N ARG A 195 -16.10 -3.64 -6.88
CA ARG A 195 -17.31 -3.62 -7.71
C ARG A 195 -18.28 -2.50 -7.32
N PHE A 196 -18.51 -2.28 -6.03
CA PHE A 196 -19.41 -1.20 -5.58
C PHE A 196 -18.94 0.17 -6.10
N ASN A 197 -17.63 0.42 -6.05
CA ASN A 197 -17.05 1.65 -6.61
C ASN A 197 -17.23 1.72 -8.13
N TYR A 198 -16.99 0.60 -8.81
CA TYR A 198 -17.22 0.48 -10.25
C TYR A 198 -18.68 0.80 -10.61
N GLN A 199 -19.64 0.18 -9.93
CA GLN A 199 -21.06 0.34 -10.16
C GLN A 199 -21.52 1.78 -9.93
N GLN A 200 -21.08 2.43 -8.85
CA GLN A 200 -21.41 3.83 -8.59
C GLN A 200 -20.83 4.77 -9.66
N ARG A 201 -19.61 4.52 -10.13
CA ARG A 201 -18.96 5.34 -11.17
C ARG A 201 -19.61 5.15 -12.54
N VAL A 202 -19.85 3.91 -12.95
CA VAL A 202 -20.52 3.60 -14.22
C VAL A 202 -21.97 4.07 -14.21
N GLY A 203 -22.65 4.01 -13.06
CA GLY A 203 -24.01 4.54 -12.89
C GLY A 203 -24.16 6.04 -13.14
N ARG A 204 -23.05 6.79 -13.24
CA ARG A 204 -23.07 8.21 -13.65
C ARG A 204 -23.22 8.39 -15.17
N ALA A 205 -22.88 7.38 -15.97
CA ALA A 205 -23.07 7.40 -17.42
C ALA A 205 -24.51 6.99 -17.77
N GLY A 206 -25.21 7.78 -18.60
CA GLY A 206 -26.56 7.47 -19.08
C GLY A 206 -27.56 8.62 -18.91
N ARG A 207 -27.72 9.47 -19.95
CA ARG A 207 -28.77 10.51 -20.02
C ARG A 207 -30.07 9.94 -20.58
N ARG A 208 -31.22 10.33 -20.01
CA ARG A 208 -32.57 9.86 -20.45
C ARG A 208 -32.82 10.06 -21.96
N ASP A 209 -32.23 11.09 -22.55
CA ASP A 209 -32.41 11.46 -23.97
C ASP A 209 -31.19 11.14 -24.87
N ALA A 210 -30.14 10.50 -24.33
CA ALA A 210 -28.97 10.11 -25.12
C ALA A 210 -29.10 8.66 -25.60
N GLY A 211 -29.01 8.44 -26.92
CA GLY A 211 -29.08 7.10 -27.51
C GLY A 211 -27.87 6.20 -27.22
N LEU A 212 -26.79 6.76 -26.65
CA LEU A 212 -25.57 6.03 -26.28
C LEU A 212 -24.96 6.65 -25.02
N SER A 213 -24.57 5.79 -24.08
CA SER A 213 -23.69 6.13 -22.97
C SER A 213 -22.47 5.21 -22.98
N LEU A 214 -21.32 5.74 -22.57
CA LEU A 214 -20.06 5.01 -22.62
C LEU A 214 -19.40 4.96 -21.24
N ALA A 215 -18.94 3.78 -20.85
CA ALA A 215 -18.05 3.60 -19.71
C ALA A 215 -16.77 2.94 -20.21
N ILE A 216 -15.64 3.63 -20.08
CA ILE A 216 -14.33 3.12 -20.48
C ILE A 216 -13.48 2.95 -19.23
N THR A 217 -12.89 1.76 -19.07
CA THR A 217 -11.92 1.49 -18.01
C THR A 217 -10.57 1.20 -18.64
N VAL A 218 -9.57 2.02 -18.33
CA VAL A 218 -8.18 1.84 -18.78
C VAL A 218 -7.42 1.12 -17.68
N CYS A 219 -7.17 -0.18 -17.87
CA CYS A 219 -6.37 -0.98 -16.94
C CYS A 219 -4.87 -0.64 -17.09
N ARG A 220 -4.21 -0.40 -15.97
CA ARG A 220 -2.75 -0.23 -15.89
C ARG A 220 -2.05 -1.59 -15.75
N ASN A 221 -0.75 -1.64 -16.03
CA ASN A 221 0.07 -2.84 -15.83
C ASN A 221 0.40 -3.04 -14.34
N ASN A 222 -0.61 -3.34 -13.54
CA ASN A 222 -0.49 -3.68 -12.13
C ASN A 222 -1.31 -4.96 -11.86
N GLY A 223 -0.97 -5.69 -10.80
CA GLY A 223 -1.57 -7.00 -10.55
C GLY A 223 -3.09 -6.99 -10.35
N HIS A 224 -3.66 -5.89 -9.82
CA HIS A 224 -5.11 -5.74 -9.62
C HIS A 224 -5.85 -5.51 -10.93
N ASP A 225 -5.41 -4.51 -11.69
CA ASP A 225 -5.97 -4.15 -12.99
C ASP A 225 -5.89 -5.31 -13.98
N ASP A 226 -4.75 -6.02 -14.03
CA ASP A 226 -4.57 -7.21 -14.86
C ASP A 226 -5.56 -8.33 -14.49
N PHE A 227 -5.78 -8.55 -13.20
CA PHE A 227 -6.66 -9.62 -12.73
C PHE A 227 -8.10 -9.46 -13.23
N TYR A 228 -8.65 -8.24 -13.12
CA TYR A 228 -9.99 -7.91 -13.58
C TYR A 228 -10.08 -7.68 -15.09
N TYR A 229 -8.99 -7.28 -15.75
CA TYR A 229 -8.93 -7.17 -17.21
C TYR A 229 -9.21 -8.54 -17.88
N TYR A 230 -8.68 -9.63 -17.30
CA TYR A 230 -8.96 -10.98 -17.79
C TYR A 230 -10.27 -11.59 -17.25
N ARG A 231 -10.97 -10.91 -16.32
CA ARG A 231 -12.19 -11.39 -15.63
C ARG A 231 -13.23 -10.27 -15.43
N PRO A 232 -13.71 -9.63 -16.51
CA PRO A 232 -14.62 -8.49 -16.40
C PRO A 232 -15.95 -8.82 -15.72
N GLU A 233 -16.39 -10.08 -15.75
CA GLU A 233 -17.62 -10.54 -15.09
C GLU A 233 -17.60 -10.33 -13.57
N MET A 234 -16.44 -10.46 -12.92
CA MET A 234 -16.35 -10.30 -11.46
C MET A 234 -16.59 -8.84 -11.02
N ILE A 235 -16.13 -7.86 -11.81
CA ILE A 235 -16.33 -6.44 -11.47
C ILE A 235 -17.70 -5.92 -11.91
N THR A 236 -18.33 -6.54 -12.92
CA THR A 236 -19.61 -6.09 -13.49
C THR A 236 -20.83 -6.83 -12.92
N GLY A 237 -20.69 -8.12 -12.58
CA GLY A 237 -21.79 -9.06 -12.40
C GLY A 237 -21.98 -9.62 -10.99
N ASP A 238 -20.95 -9.62 -10.13
CA ASP A 238 -21.06 -10.22 -8.79
C ASP A 238 -22.08 -9.50 -7.88
N PRO A 239 -22.84 -10.20 -7.03
CA PRO A 239 -23.80 -9.54 -6.14
C PRO A 239 -23.08 -8.63 -5.13
N PRO A 240 -23.60 -7.42 -4.83
CA PRO A 240 -23.06 -6.60 -3.75
C PRO A 240 -23.35 -7.25 -2.39
N THR A 241 -22.48 -7.02 -1.40
CA THR A 241 -22.74 -7.39 -0.01
C THR A 241 -23.91 -6.58 0.55
N ALA A 242 -24.73 -7.20 1.38
CA ALA A 242 -25.85 -6.52 2.03
C ALA A 242 -25.32 -5.63 3.17
N PRO A 243 -25.74 -4.36 3.28
CA PRO A 243 -25.37 -3.54 4.42
C PRO A 243 -26.08 -4.05 5.69
N TYR A 244 -25.37 -4.07 6.82
CA TYR A 244 -25.93 -4.36 8.14
C TYR A 244 -25.40 -3.37 9.17
N ILE A 245 -26.06 -3.30 10.33
CA ILE A 245 -25.65 -2.50 11.49
C ILE A 245 -25.48 -3.47 12.66
N ASP A 246 -24.31 -3.45 13.27
CA ASP A 246 -24.00 -4.29 14.44
C ASP A 246 -24.39 -3.55 15.72
N MET A 247 -25.43 -4.03 16.40
CA MET A 247 -25.92 -3.48 17.68
C MET A 247 -25.28 -4.17 18.89
N ASP A 248 -24.50 -5.23 18.67
CA ASP A 248 -23.95 -6.12 19.70
C ASP A 248 -22.49 -5.79 20.05
N ARG A 249 -22.00 -4.60 19.71
CA ARG A 249 -20.65 -4.15 20.07
C ARG A 249 -20.66 -3.33 21.35
N GLU A 250 -20.34 -3.98 22.46
CA GLU A 250 -20.26 -3.36 23.80
C GLU A 250 -19.35 -2.13 23.84
N MET A 251 -18.19 -2.20 23.18
CA MET A 251 -17.23 -1.08 23.16
C MET A 251 -17.79 0.18 22.47
N ILE A 252 -18.59 0.01 21.40
CA ILE A 252 -19.26 1.13 20.72
C ILE A 252 -20.36 1.69 21.63
N PHE A 253 -21.13 0.80 22.26
CA PHE A 253 -22.17 1.15 23.21
C PHE A 253 -21.62 1.97 24.40
N GLU A 254 -20.53 1.52 25.03
CA GLU A 254 -19.89 2.20 26.16
C GLU A 254 -19.47 3.63 25.81
N ARG A 255 -18.87 3.84 24.64
CA ARG A 255 -18.45 5.18 24.19
C ARG A 255 -19.64 6.12 24.03
N VAL A 256 -20.72 5.65 23.42
CA VAL A 256 -21.94 6.46 23.23
C VAL A 256 -22.57 6.76 24.59
N LEU A 257 -22.61 5.77 25.48
CA LEU A 257 -23.09 5.93 26.86
C LEU A 257 -22.28 6.99 27.61
N TYR A 258 -20.95 6.87 27.66
CA TYR A 258 -20.07 7.83 28.32
C TYR A 258 -20.24 9.23 27.74
N LYS A 259 -20.39 9.34 26.42
CA LYS A 259 -20.58 10.62 25.76
C LYS A 259 -21.88 11.29 26.19
N GLU A 260 -22.97 10.55 26.27
CA GLU A 260 -24.28 11.08 26.69
C GLU A 260 -24.32 11.43 28.18
N VAL A 261 -23.73 10.58 29.03
CA VAL A 261 -23.56 10.86 30.46
C VAL A 261 -22.78 12.16 30.67
N LEU A 262 -21.63 12.32 30.00
CA LEU A 262 -20.85 13.55 30.09
C LEU A 262 -21.59 14.75 29.50
N ARG A 263 -22.34 14.59 28.39
CA ARG A 263 -23.13 15.69 27.82
C ARG A 263 -24.12 16.27 28.85
N LEU A 264 -24.81 15.39 29.59
CA LEU A 264 -25.75 15.81 30.63
C LEU A 264 -25.03 16.37 31.86
N ALA A 265 -23.93 15.75 32.29
CA ALA A 265 -23.16 16.19 33.44
C ALA A 265 -22.50 17.57 33.24
N PHE A 266 -22.12 17.91 31.99
CA PHE A 266 -21.54 19.21 31.64
C PHE A 266 -22.56 20.29 31.27
N GLU A 267 -23.83 19.95 31.03
CA GLU A 267 -24.89 20.92 30.72
C GLU A 267 -25.04 22.08 31.75
N PRO A 268 -24.93 21.85 33.08
CA PRO A 268 -24.99 22.94 34.06
C PRO A 268 -23.70 23.78 34.17
N ILE A 269 -22.58 23.34 33.55
CA ILE A 269 -21.26 23.96 33.71
C ILE A 269 -21.04 24.99 32.59
N PRO A 270 -20.77 26.27 32.91
CA PRO A 270 -20.53 27.29 31.90
C PRO A 270 -19.12 27.13 31.29
N ILE A 271 -19.05 26.58 30.07
CA ILE A 271 -17.79 26.43 29.31
C ILE A 271 -17.71 27.51 28.23
N GLU A 272 -16.59 28.23 28.16
CA GLU A 272 -16.34 29.17 27.05
C GLU A 272 -16.15 28.41 25.73
N TYR A 273 -17.07 28.64 24.79
CA TYR A 273 -17.10 27.96 23.50
C TYR A 273 -16.03 28.50 22.54
N SER A 274 -15.11 27.63 22.08
CA SER A 274 -14.05 27.99 21.12
C SER A 274 -14.39 27.71 19.65
N GLY A 275 -15.62 27.28 19.32
CA GLY A 275 -16.10 27.25 17.93
C GLY A 275 -15.79 26.00 17.10
N ASP A 276 -14.84 25.16 17.51
CA ASP A 276 -14.18 24.26 16.53
C ASP A 276 -13.97 22.81 16.99
N ASN A 277 -14.72 22.35 18.01
CA ASN A 277 -14.60 20.97 18.49
C ASN A 277 -15.85 20.12 18.22
N VAL A 278 -15.72 19.20 17.27
CA VAL A 278 -16.76 18.23 16.88
C VAL A 278 -17.02 17.14 17.93
N HIS A 279 -16.11 16.95 18.89
CA HIS A 279 -16.22 15.95 19.96
C HIS A 279 -16.97 16.46 21.19
N GLY A 280 -17.41 17.73 21.21
CA GLY A 280 -18.27 18.32 22.23
C GLY A 280 -17.57 19.29 23.19
N GLU A 281 -18.37 19.91 24.04
CA GLU A 281 -18.00 21.09 24.83
C GLU A 281 -17.68 20.70 26.27
N PHE A 282 -16.50 20.11 26.50
CA PHE A 282 -16.06 19.64 27.84
C PHE A 282 -14.88 20.47 28.40
N GLY A 283 -14.66 21.67 27.86
CA GLY A 283 -13.54 22.53 28.25
C GLY A 283 -12.18 22.01 27.81
N THR A 284 -11.15 22.50 28.48
CA THR A 284 -9.76 22.11 28.27
C THR A 284 -9.28 21.10 29.32
N VAL A 285 -8.17 20.44 29.03
CA VAL A 285 -7.53 19.49 29.94
C VAL A 285 -7.09 20.16 31.25
N ASP A 286 -6.64 21.41 31.19
CA ASP A 286 -6.21 22.16 32.37
C ASP A 286 -7.39 22.47 33.31
N GLU A 287 -8.58 22.71 32.72
CA GLU A 287 -9.82 22.99 33.44
C GLU A 287 -10.46 21.73 34.05
N TRP A 288 -10.12 20.53 33.58
CA TRP A 288 -10.72 19.26 34.06
C TRP A 288 -10.68 19.13 35.57
N SER A 289 -9.54 19.46 36.18
CA SER A 289 -9.34 19.39 37.63
C SER A 289 -10.36 20.22 38.43
N SER A 290 -10.90 21.30 37.84
CA SER A 290 -11.87 22.18 38.48
C SER A 290 -13.31 21.64 38.40
N HIS A 291 -13.60 20.80 37.41
CA HIS A 291 -14.94 20.24 37.16
C HIS A 291 -15.09 18.78 37.61
N ARG A 292 -13.98 18.08 37.81
CA ARG A 292 -13.92 16.66 38.16
C ARG A 292 -14.91 16.23 39.26
N ASP A 293 -14.88 16.91 40.40
CA ASP A 293 -15.70 16.52 41.56
C ASP A 293 -17.18 16.83 41.36
N GLU A 294 -17.51 17.89 40.61
CA GLU A 294 -18.90 18.23 40.22
C GLU A 294 -19.47 17.16 39.28
N ILE A 295 -18.67 16.70 38.31
CA ILE A 295 -19.04 15.62 37.39
C ILE A 295 -19.24 14.28 38.13
N GLN A 296 -18.35 13.91 39.06
CA GLN A 296 -18.53 12.70 39.88
C GLN A 296 -19.81 12.79 40.71
N GLN A 297 -20.07 13.92 41.36
CA GLN A 297 -21.29 14.12 42.15
C GLN A 297 -22.55 14.03 41.28
N TRP A 298 -22.50 14.52 40.04
CA TRP A 298 -23.61 14.39 39.10
C TRP A 298 -23.87 12.91 38.77
N ILE A 299 -22.83 12.14 38.44
CA ILE A 299 -22.94 10.71 38.13
C ILE A 299 -23.52 9.92 39.31
N ASP A 300 -23.03 10.19 40.53
CA ASP A 300 -23.47 9.51 41.74
C ASP A 300 -24.96 9.81 42.06
N SER A 301 -25.45 11.00 41.71
CA SER A 301 -26.82 11.44 42.00
C SER A 301 -27.85 11.11 40.91
N HIS A 302 -27.41 10.79 39.69
CA HIS A 302 -28.30 10.56 38.53
C HIS A 302 -28.26 9.11 38.01
N GLN A 303 -28.01 8.12 38.88
CA GLN A 303 -27.90 6.70 38.48
C GLN A 303 -29.15 6.15 37.77
N GLU A 304 -30.36 6.57 38.18
CA GLU A 304 -31.62 6.17 37.50
C GLU A 304 -31.72 6.74 36.08
N ASP A 305 -31.25 7.97 35.85
CA ASP A 305 -31.21 8.56 34.52
C ASP A 305 -30.19 7.83 33.64
N ILE A 306 -29.03 7.47 34.19
CA ILE A 306 -28.00 6.68 33.51
C ILE A 306 -28.56 5.29 33.12
N LEU A 307 -29.28 4.62 34.02
CA LEU A 307 -29.96 3.35 33.72
C LEU A 307 -31.00 3.51 32.60
N ASN A 308 -31.72 4.62 32.57
CA ASN A 308 -32.65 4.90 31.48
C ASN A 308 -31.93 5.10 30.14
N ILE A 309 -30.80 5.81 30.13
CA ILE A 309 -29.94 5.95 28.93
C ILE A 309 -29.48 4.58 28.45
N ILE A 310 -28.99 3.72 29.35
CA ILE A 310 -28.55 2.34 29.04
C ILE A 310 -29.68 1.56 28.36
N ARG A 311 -30.91 1.61 28.89
CA ARG A 311 -32.07 0.91 28.31
C ARG A 311 -32.44 1.43 26.92
N VAL A 312 -32.33 2.74 26.68
CA VAL A 312 -32.64 3.33 25.38
C VAL A 312 -31.58 2.93 24.35
N LEU A 313 -30.30 3.01 24.73
CA LEU A 313 -29.19 2.67 23.84
C LEU A 313 -29.11 1.17 23.54
N SER A 314 -29.64 0.29 24.42
CA SER A 314 -29.54 -1.17 24.26
C SER A 314 -30.63 -1.77 23.39
N GLN A 315 -31.55 -0.95 22.85
CA GLN A 315 -32.58 -1.42 21.94
C GLN A 315 -31.97 -2.13 20.72
N GLN A 316 -32.54 -3.28 20.35
CA GLN A 316 -32.06 -4.16 19.28
C GLN A 316 -30.70 -4.84 19.53
N ALA A 317 -30.06 -4.62 20.67
CA ALA A 317 -28.94 -5.46 21.09
C ALA A 317 -29.48 -6.79 21.65
N ASN A 318 -28.72 -7.87 21.52
CA ASN A 318 -29.08 -9.19 22.05
C ASN A 318 -29.24 -9.20 23.58
N TRP A 319 -28.79 -8.14 24.26
CA TRP A 319 -28.88 -7.94 25.71
C TRP A 319 -29.82 -6.81 26.11
N GLU A 320 -30.73 -6.36 25.23
CA GLU A 320 -31.74 -5.32 25.54
C GLU A 320 -32.51 -5.59 26.85
N ASN A 321 -32.73 -6.86 27.18
CA ASN A 321 -33.48 -7.29 28.36
C ASN A 321 -32.59 -7.86 29.49
N ASP A 322 -31.26 -7.70 29.40
CA ASP A 322 -30.33 -8.20 30.41
C ASP A 322 -30.09 -7.17 31.52
N THR A 323 -30.87 -7.29 32.60
CA THR A 323 -30.78 -6.39 33.76
C THR A 323 -29.42 -6.44 34.45
N GLN A 324 -28.75 -7.59 34.47
CA GLN A 324 -27.44 -7.71 35.11
C GLN A 324 -26.41 -6.93 34.29
N LYS A 325 -26.41 -7.11 32.98
CA LYS A 325 -25.51 -6.39 32.09
C LYS A 325 -25.74 -4.89 32.12
N HIS A 326 -26.99 -4.44 32.23
CA HIS A 326 -27.30 -3.03 32.43
C HIS A 326 -26.71 -2.49 33.74
N GLN A 327 -26.77 -3.26 34.82
CA GLN A 327 -26.17 -2.89 36.09
C GLN A 327 -24.64 -2.86 36.01
N ASP A 328 -24.04 -3.79 35.29
CA ASP A 328 -22.59 -3.83 35.07
C ASP A 328 -22.12 -2.56 34.33
N PHE A 329 -22.85 -2.11 33.30
CA PHE A 329 -22.56 -0.83 32.62
C PHE A 329 -22.74 0.38 33.53
N LEU A 330 -23.77 0.40 34.38
CA LEU A 330 -23.94 1.47 35.36
C LEU A 330 -22.74 1.52 36.33
N ASN A 331 -22.32 0.37 36.85
CA ASN A 331 -21.18 0.29 37.77
C ASN A 331 -19.90 0.79 37.10
N LYS A 332 -19.65 0.43 35.83
CA LYS A 332 -18.52 0.97 35.05
C LYS A 332 -18.57 2.50 34.94
N VAL A 333 -19.74 3.08 34.70
CA VAL A 333 -19.90 4.56 34.63
C VAL A 333 -19.58 5.20 35.97
N VAL A 334 -20.12 4.66 37.06
CA VAL A 334 -19.97 5.22 38.42
C VAL A 334 -18.54 5.07 38.94
N GLU A 335 -17.92 3.90 38.73
CA GLU A 335 -16.65 3.55 39.34
C GLU A 335 -15.43 3.86 38.45
N GLU A 336 -15.55 3.79 37.13
CA GLU A 336 -14.40 3.83 36.22
C GLU A 336 -14.33 5.09 35.34
N LEU A 337 -15.46 5.76 35.04
CA LEU A 337 -15.48 6.84 34.05
C LEU A 337 -14.57 8.02 34.44
N VAL A 338 -14.76 8.59 35.63
CA VAL A 338 -13.99 9.75 36.11
C VAL A 338 -12.50 9.41 36.31
N PRO A 339 -12.14 8.28 36.97
CA PRO A 339 -10.73 7.86 37.06
C PRO A 339 -10.04 7.71 35.69
N ARG A 340 -10.73 7.14 34.69
CA ARG A 340 -10.18 7.04 33.34
C ARG A 340 -9.99 8.40 32.68
N ILE A 341 -10.88 9.37 32.91
CA ILE A 341 -10.69 10.75 32.44
C ILE A 341 -9.47 11.37 33.12
N ASP A 342 -9.26 11.14 34.42
CA ASP A 342 -8.07 11.63 35.14
C ASP A 342 -6.77 11.09 34.53
N GLU A 343 -6.71 9.78 34.23
CA GLU A 343 -5.55 9.17 33.57
C GLU A 343 -5.26 9.81 32.21
N ILE A 344 -6.28 9.97 31.37
CA ILE A 344 -6.14 10.53 30.02
C ILE A 344 -5.79 12.02 30.05
N ALA A 345 -6.40 12.79 30.96
CA ALA A 345 -6.11 14.21 31.12
C ALA A 345 -4.65 14.44 31.53
N ASN A 346 -4.10 13.60 32.40
CA ASN A 346 -2.71 13.70 32.87
C ASN A 346 -1.67 13.04 31.94
N ASP A 347 -2.10 12.30 30.92
CA ASP A 347 -1.20 11.64 29.99
C ASP A 347 -0.60 12.65 28.98
N ASN A 348 0.65 13.02 29.23
CA ASN A 348 1.46 13.93 28.40
C ASN A 348 1.78 13.37 27.01
N THR A 349 1.44 12.12 26.72
CA THR A 349 1.64 11.55 25.39
C THR A 349 0.57 12.01 24.40
N PHE A 350 -0.56 12.55 24.85
CA PHE A 350 -1.59 13.13 23.98
C PHE A 350 -1.36 14.61 23.68
N ALA A 351 -1.61 15.01 22.43
CA ALA A 351 -1.26 16.34 21.91
C ALA A 351 -2.42 17.35 21.93
N GLN A 352 -3.64 16.90 22.21
CA GLN A 352 -4.89 17.66 22.14
C GLN A 352 -5.11 18.44 23.43
N GLN A 353 -5.49 19.73 23.35
CA GLN A 353 -5.76 20.55 24.53
C GLN A 353 -7.23 20.55 24.95
N SER A 354 -8.15 20.34 24.02
CA SER A 354 -9.56 20.18 24.39
C SER A 354 -9.79 18.79 24.99
N LEU A 355 -10.50 18.75 26.13
CA LEU A 355 -10.71 17.51 26.87
C LEU A 355 -11.47 16.49 26.02
N SER A 356 -12.57 16.90 25.38
CA SER A 356 -13.40 15.99 24.57
C SER A 356 -12.65 15.39 23.38
N GLU A 357 -11.80 16.18 22.71
CA GLU A 357 -10.96 15.70 21.60
C GLU A 357 -9.90 14.71 22.11
N ARG A 358 -9.28 15.02 23.26
CA ARG A 358 -8.30 14.12 23.89
C ARG A 358 -8.95 12.79 24.32
N LEU A 359 -10.10 12.84 24.97
CA LEU A 359 -10.86 11.66 25.37
C LEU A 359 -11.32 10.83 24.17
N ALA A 360 -11.69 11.49 23.07
CA ALA A 360 -11.95 10.80 21.82
C ALA A 360 -10.67 10.13 21.29
N ASN A 361 -9.53 10.80 21.19
CA ASN A 361 -8.27 10.20 20.71
C ASN A 361 -7.74 9.06 21.61
N ALA A 362 -8.10 9.06 22.89
CA ALA A 362 -7.72 8.03 23.84
C ALA A 362 -8.63 6.78 23.83
N GLY A 363 -9.75 6.83 23.08
CA GLY A 363 -10.71 5.75 22.94
C GLY A 363 -11.86 5.72 23.94
N LEU A 364 -11.99 6.75 24.79
CA LEU A 364 -13.08 6.83 25.78
C LEU A 364 -14.39 7.35 25.17
N LEU A 365 -14.31 8.26 24.20
CA LEU A 365 -15.47 8.82 23.50
C LEU A 365 -15.53 8.37 22.04
N PRO A 366 -16.71 8.43 21.39
CA PRO A 366 -16.83 8.20 19.97
C PRO A 366 -15.97 9.21 19.21
N MET A 367 -15.23 8.71 18.21
CA MET A 367 -14.64 9.60 17.23
C MET A 367 -15.71 9.91 16.19
N PHE A 368 -16.14 11.16 16.10
CA PHE A 368 -17.02 11.58 15.01
C PHE A 368 -16.28 11.40 13.69
N GLY A 369 -16.98 10.99 12.62
CA GLY A 369 -16.41 10.73 11.29
C GLY A 369 -15.76 11.94 10.59
N PHE A 370 -15.49 13.01 11.32
CA PHE A 370 -14.65 14.12 10.89
C PHE A 370 -13.20 13.77 11.19
N PRO A 371 -12.31 13.83 10.20
CA PRO A 371 -10.99 13.26 10.34
C PRO A 371 -10.08 14.19 11.20
N THR A 372 -9.87 13.79 12.45
CA THR A 372 -9.09 14.49 13.49
C THR A 372 -7.58 14.43 13.25
N ARG A 373 -7.13 13.36 12.60
CA ARG A 373 -5.73 13.13 12.22
C ARG A 373 -5.41 13.63 10.82
N VAL A 374 -6.21 14.57 10.29
CA VAL A 374 -5.85 15.25 9.04
C VAL A 374 -4.69 16.19 9.24
N ARG A 375 -3.80 16.20 8.26
CA ARG A 375 -2.72 17.18 8.12
C ARG A 375 -2.91 17.91 6.82
N ARG A 376 -2.71 19.23 6.87
CA ARG A 376 -2.75 20.09 5.70
C ARG A 376 -1.34 20.24 5.15
N LEU A 377 -1.23 20.33 3.83
CA LEU A 377 -0.07 20.83 3.12
C LEU A 377 -0.47 22.16 2.51
N TYR A 378 0.08 23.25 3.04
CA TYR A 378 -0.20 24.60 2.54
C TYR A 378 0.58 24.84 1.24
N THR A 379 -0.14 25.03 0.13
CA THR A 379 0.45 25.41 -1.16
C THR A 379 0.90 26.87 -1.16
N ARG A 380 0.34 27.69 -0.27
CA ARG A 380 0.79 29.04 0.06
C ARG A 380 0.68 29.29 1.56
N ILE A 381 1.65 30.00 2.13
CA ILE A 381 1.67 30.30 3.56
C ILE A 381 0.49 31.24 3.90
N PRO A 382 -0.38 30.86 4.84
CA PRO A 382 -1.57 31.64 5.16
C PRO A 382 -1.19 32.95 5.86
N ARG A 383 -1.55 34.08 5.25
CA ARG A 383 -1.30 35.43 5.80
C ARG A 383 -2.50 36.00 6.56
N LYS A 384 -3.70 35.49 6.29
CA LYS A 384 -4.96 35.90 6.92
C LYS A 384 -5.61 34.68 7.55
N ALA A 385 -6.31 34.88 8.66
CA ALA A 385 -7.00 33.80 9.36
C ALA A 385 -8.03 33.06 8.49
N SER A 386 -8.70 33.73 7.54
CA SER A 386 -9.65 33.09 6.62
C SER A 386 -8.99 32.06 5.70
N HIS A 387 -7.73 32.26 5.32
CA HIS A 387 -7.02 31.34 4.43
C HIS A 387 -6.70 29.99 5.10
N LEU A 388 -6.81 29.87 6.42
CA LEU A 388 -6.59 28.60 7.13
C LEU A 388 -7.67 27.55 6.83
N TRP A 389 -8.85 27.99 6.36
CA TRP A 389 -10.05 27.14 6.28
C TRP A 389 -10.67 27.08 4.89
N GLU A 390 -10.29 27.98 3.98
CA GLU A 390 -11.03 28.20 2.74
C GLU A 390 -10.25 27.84 1.47
N GLU A 391 -8.92 28.05 1.43
CA GLU A 391 -8.14 28.02 0.19
C GLU A 391 -6.65 27.68 0.42
N ASN A 392 -5.93 27.30 -0.64
CA ASN A 392 -4.46 27.13 -0.68
C ASN A 392 -3.88 26.02 0.22
N TYR A 393 -4.63 24.95 0.46
CA TYR A 393 -4.09 23.76 1.10
C TYR A 393 -4.61 22.47 0.45
N ILE A 394 -3.91 21.38 0.73
CA ILE A 394 -4.31 20.02 0.41
C ILE A 394 -4.34 19.24 1.72
N ASP A 395 -5.28 18.34 1.90
CA ASP A 395 -5.38 17.58 3.14
C ASP A 395 -5.27 16.06 2.95
N ARG A 396 -4.71 15.37 3.95
CA ARG A 396 -4.60 13.91 4.03
C ARG A 396 -4.63 13.45 5.47
N ASN A 397 -5.11 12.24 5.72
CA ASN A 397 -4.89 11.57 7.01
C ASN A 397 -3.37 11.46 7.27
N LEU A 398 -2.95 11.65 8.52
CA LEU A 398 -1.55 11.68 8.96
C LEU A 398 -0.76 10.44 8.50
N ASP A 399 -1.36 9.26 8.54
CA ASP A 399 -0.72 8.00 8.11
C ASP A 399 -0.26 8.07 6.64
N ILE A 400 -0.98 8.81 5.80
CA ILE A 400 -0.66 9.06 4.40
C ILE A 400 0.19 10.31 4.25
N ALA A 401 -0.08 11.35 5.04
CA ALA A 401 0.58 12.65 4.96
C ALA A 401 2.09 12.55 5.25
N ILE A 402 2.50 11.72 6.22
CA ILE A 402 3.94 11.48 6.49
C ILE A 402 4.70 10.87 5.30
N SER A 403 3.99 10.42 4.26
CA SER A 403 4.55 9.89 3.02
C SER A 403 4.39 10.89 1.86
N GLN A 404 3.15 11.30 1.60
CA GLN A 404 2.80 12.15 0.44
C GLN A 404 3.24 13.59 0.62
N PHE A 405 3.21 14.11 1.86
CA PHE A 405 3.60 15.48 2.18
C PHE A 405 4.99 15.55 2.81
N ALA A 406 5.70 14.42 2.90
CA ALA A 406 7.07 14.40 3.40
C ALA A 406 7.94 15.42 2.64
N PRO A 407 8.87 16.11 3.30
CA PRO A 407 9.76 17.05 2.61
C PRO A 407 10.48 16.40 1.42
N GLY A 408 10.52 17.10 0.29
CA GLY A 408 11.03 16.59 -0.98
C GLY A 408 10.05 15.76 -1.80
N SER A 409 8.84 15.48 -1.29
CA SER A 409 7.74 14.93 -2.08
C SER A 409 7.04 16.04 -2.88
N GLU A 410 6.52 15.66 -4.04
CA GLU A 410 5.79 16.53 -4.96
C GLU A 410 4.32 16.10 -5.01
N VAL A 411 3.42 17.07 -4.96
CA VAL A 411 1.98 16.87 -5.08
C VAL A 411 1.45 17.73 -6.21
N ILE A 412 0.45 17.21 -6.92
CA ILE A 412 -0.21 17.95 -8.00
C ILE A 412 -1.52 18.50 -7.45
N LYS A 413 -1.74 19.81 -7.64
CA LYS A 413 -3.01 20.50 -7.40
C LYS A 413 -3.22 21.53 -8.50
N ASP A 414 -4.42 21.58 -9.07
CA ASP A 414 -4.80 22.61 -10.06
C ASP A 414 -3.82 22.78 -11.23
N LYS A 415 -3.28 21.67 -11.75
CA LYS A 415 -2.29 21.61 -12.86
C LYS A 415 -0.90 22.15 -12.49
N GLU A 416 -0.65 22.40 -11.21
CA GLU A 416 0.63 22.83 -10.67
C GLU A 416 1.26 21.71 -9.83
N ILE A 417 2.58 21.56 -9.93
CA ILE A 417 3.41 20.71 -9.09
C ILE A 417 3.87 21.55 -7.89
N HIS A 418 3.50 21.12 -6.69
CA HIS A 418 3.95 21.72 -5.44
C HIS A 418 4.93 20.81 -4.71
N ARG A 419 6.09 21.35 -4.36
CA ARG A 419 7.11 20.63 -3.60
C ARG A 419 6.99 20.92 -2.12
N SER A 420 6.83 19.88 -1.30
CA SER A 420 6.89 19.99 0.16
C SER A 420 8.31 20.27 0.62
N ILE A 421 8.49 21.23 1.54
CA ILE A 421 9.81 21.59 2.09
C ILE A 421 9.87 21.52 3.61
N GLY A 422 8.75 21.39 4.31
CA GLY A 422 8.79 21.56 5.75
C GLY A 422 7.49 21.28 6.47
N VAL A 423 7.53 21.48 7.78
CA VAL A 423 6.38 21.38 8.69
C VAL A 423 6.22 22.66 9.49
N ALA A 424 4.99 23.01 9.79
CA ALA A 424 4.62 24.19 10.57
C ALA A 424 3.29 23.96 11.27
N GLN A 425 2.92 24.84 12.20
CA GLN A 425 1.55 24.95 12.69
C GLN A 425 1.11 26.39 12.56
N PHE A 426 -0.03 26.63 11.92
CA PHE A 426 -0.61 27.95 11.80
C PHE A 426 -1.89 28.05 12.61
N VAL A 427 -1.99 29.08 13.44
CA VAL A 427 -3.18 29.34 14.27
C VAL A 427 -3.71 30.76 14.04
N PRO A 428 -5.04 30.96 14.12
CA PRO A 428 -5.61 32.30 13.99
C PRO A 428 -5.22 33.16 15.19
N LYS A 429 -4.81 34.41 14.93
CA LYS A 429 -4.57 35.46 15.93
C LYS A 429 -5.31 36.73 15.50
N GLY A 430 -6.60 36.78 15.85
CA GLY A 430 -7.52 37.78 15.32
C GLY A 430 -7.69 37.62 13.80
N LYS A 431 -7.39 38.68 13.03
CA LYS A 431 -7.43 38.63 11.55
C LYS A 431 -6.14 38.07 10.92
N ASN A 432 -5.07 37.97 11.71
CA ASN A 432 -3.76 37.52 11.27
C ASN A 432 -3.53 36.04 11.62
N VAL A 433 -2.41 35.51 11.16
CA VAL A 433 -1.96 34.15 11.45
C VAL A 433 -0.71 34.21 12.32
N GLU A 434 -0.66 33.36 13.33
CA GLU A 434 0.53 33.11 14.15
C GLU A 434 1.12 31.74 13.76
N THR A 435 2.44 31.67 13.63
CA THR A 435 3.17 30.42 13.39
C THR A 435 3.65 29.85 14.71
N ARG A 436 3.41 28.55 14.92
CA ARG A 436 3.85 27.74 16.06
C ARG A 436 4.68 26.56 15.57
N ALA A 437 5.35 25.87 16.50
CA ALA A 437 6.18 24.71 16.22
C ALA A 437 5.45 23.66 15.36
N GLY A 438 6.08 23.24 14.27
CA GLY A 438 5.53 22.26 13.32
C GLY A 438 5.57 20.81 13.79
N PHE A 439 6.14 20.52 14.94
CA PHE A 439 6.25 19.17 15.52
C PHE A 439 5.67 19.12 16.93
N MET A 440 5.22 17.93 17.32
CA MET A 440 4.94 17.59 18.71
C MET A 440 5.79 16.37 19.13
N PRO A 441 6.64 16.50 20.17
CA PRO A 441 7.05 17.75 20.83
C PRO A 441 7.86 18.68 19.89
N PRO A 442 7.91 20.00 20.15
CA PRO A 442 8.71 20.96 19.36
C PRO A 442 10.17 20.52 19.23
N MET A 443 10.77 20.71 18.05
CA MET A 443 12.10 20.20 17.68
C MET A 443 13.18 20.46 18.73
N GLU A 444 13.15 21.62 19.39
CA GLU A 444 14.13 22.06 20.38
C GLU A 444 14.05 21.29 21.70
N GLN A 445 12.91 20.67 21.98
CA GLN A 445 12.69 19.90 23.20
C GLN A 445 13.26 18.48 23.08
N PRO A 446 13.77 17.90 24.18
CA PRO A 446 14.14 16.49 24.23
C PRO A 446 12.97 15.59 23.86
N ASN A 447 13.27 14.47 23.19
CA ASN A 447 12.26 13.48 22.79
C ASN A 447 12.76 12.05 23.08
N TYR A 448 11.81 11.14 23.28
CA TYR A 448 12.10 9.71 23.38
C TYR A 448 12.36 9.16 21.99
N LYS A 449 13.60 8.71 21.73
CA LYS A 449 13.97 8.11 20.45
C LYS A 449 13.37 6.71 20.29
N ILE A 450 13.18 6.31 19.03
CA ILE A 450 12.74 4.96 18.64
C ILE A 450 13.90 4.28 17.90
N GLY A 451 14.30 3.10 18.38
CA GLY A 451 15.30 2.26 17.74
C GLY A 451 14.67 1.35 16.69
N ILE A 452 15.15 1.33 15.45
CA ILE A 452 14.72 0.39 14.40
C ILE A 452 15.90 -0.47 13.97
N CYS A 453 15.82 -1.78 14.17
CA CYS A 453 16.92 -2.69 13.84
C CYS A 453 16.92 -3.02 12.35
N LYS A 454 18.04 -2.81 11.64
CA LYS A 454 18.16 -3.17 10.22
C LYS A 454 18.24 -4.68 9.99
N ASN A 455 18.75 -5.43 10.97
CA ASN A 455 18.91 -6.88 10.92
C ASN A 455 17.59 -7.62 11.22
N CYS A 456 17.10 -7.54 12.46
CA CYS A 456 15.92 -8.29 12.90
C CYS A 456 14.60 -7.53 12.78
N ARG A 457 14.61 -6.26 12.36
CA ARG A 457 13.41 -5.39 12.27
C ARG A 457 12.67 -5.15 13.58
N ALA A 458 13.24 -5.57 14.70
CA ALA A 458 12.74 -5.18 16.01
C ALA A 458 12.73 -3.65 16.12
N ILE A 459 11.64 -3.15 16.65
CA ILE A 459 11.52 -1.75 17.02
C ILE A 459 11.64 -1.69 18.55
N VAL A 460 12.38 -0.72 19.07
CA VAL A 460 12.81 -0.68 20.48
C VAL A 460 12.71 0.77 20.97
N PRO A 461 11.80 1.11 21.90
CA PRO A 461 11.66 2.46 22.42
C PRO A 461 12.82 2.75 23.38
N GLN A 462 13.30 3.99 23.39
CA GLN A 462 14.26 4.42 24.39
C GLN A 462 13.53 4.93 25.64
N THR A 463 14.10 4.66 26.81
CA THR A 463 13.52 5.03 28.12
C THR A 463 13.91 6.43 28.58
N GLU A 464 14.87 7.05 27.90
CA GLU A 464 15.38 8.38 28.22
C GLU A 464 15.13 9.35 27.06
N ALA A 465 14.57 10.51 27.38
CA ALA A 465 14.43 11.60 26.43
C ALA A 465 15.81 12.23 26.18
N THR A 466 16.20 12.33 24.93
CA THR A 466 17.49 12.90 24.53
C THR A 466 17.29 14.17 23.71
N PRO A 467 18.23 15.12 23.76
CA PRO A 467 18.13 16.33 22.95
C PRO A 467 18.19 16.01 21.45
N PRO A 468 17.59 16.86 20.59
CA PRO A 468 17.68 16.77 19.14
C PRO A 468 19.13 16.77 18.65
N GLN A 469 19.44 15.93 17.67
CA GLN A 469 20.78 15.81 17.06
C GLN A 469 20.66 15.50 15.56
N ASP A 470 21.64 15.91 14.75
CA ASP A 470 21.72 15.52 13.33
C ASP A 470 22.39 14.15 13.12
N GLU A 471 23.27 13.76 14.03
CA GLU A 471 24.07 12.54 13.90
C GLU A 471 23.23 11.27 14.02
N VAL A 472 23.45 10.38 13.07
CA VAL A 472 22.84 9.05 13.05
C VAL A 472 23.62 8.11 13.97
N GLN A 473 22.92 7.48 14.92
CA GLN A 473 23.52 6.60 15.91
C GLN A 473 23.02 5.16 15.77
N PHE A 474 23.98 4.22 15.69
CA PHE A 474 23.73 2.79 15.73
C PHE A 474 24.21 2.22 17.06
N ILE A 475 23.28 1.60 17.79
CA ILE A 475 23.58 0.90 19.03
C ILE A 475 23.34 -0.61 18.88
N GLU A 476 23.78 -1.36 19.89
CA GLU A 476 23.50 -2.79 19.97
C GLU A 476 21.99 -3.03 20.14
N CYS A 477 21.42 -3.88 19.29
CA CYS A 477 20.01 -4.24 19.37
C CYS A 477 19.78 -5.17 20.56
N PRO A 478 18.90 -4.83 21.53
CA PRO A 478 18.64 -5.71 22.68
C PRO A 478 17.94 -7.02 22.29
N VAL A 479 17.35 -7.08 21.09
CA VAL A 479 16.68 -8.28 20.58
C VAL A 479 17.68 -9.23 19.92
N CYS A 480 18.46 -8.77 18.93
CA CYS A 480 19.35 -9.65 18.18
C CYS A 480 20.84 -9.56 18.52
N GLY A 481 21.26 -8.60 19.35
CA GLY A 481 22.67 -8.39 19.73
C GLY A 481 23.54 -7.73 18.65
N GLU A 482 23.01 -7.46 17.46
CA GLU A 482 23.77 -6.81 16.39
C GLU A 482 23.79 -5.29 16.56
N LYS A 483 24.90 -4.64 16.19
CA LYS A 483 25.06 -3.18 16.22
C LYS A 483 24.38 -2.47 15.04
N GLU A 484 23.12 -2.82 14.82
CA GLU A 484 22.30 -2.40 13.67
C GLU A 484 21.01 -1.71 14.11
N LEU A 485 20.87 -1.35 15.40
CA LEU A 485 19.72 -0.60 15.92
C LEU A 485 19.92 0.89 15.66
N LEU A 486 19.21 1.41 14.66
CA LEU A 486 19.20 2.82 14.29
C LEU A 486 18.33 3.61 15.27
N LEU A 487 18.90 4.52 16.06
CA LEU A 487 18.14 5.42 16.93
C LEU A 487 17.60 6.62 16.13
N ILE A 488 16.29 6.81 16.18
CA ILE A 488 15.58 7.82 15.40
C ILE A 488 14.82 8.76 16.33
N ASP A 489 14.97 10.06 16.16
CA ASP A 489 14.08 11.06 16.73
C ASP A 489 12.85 11.21 15.81
N ALA A 490 11.77 10.51 16.15
CA ALA A 490 10.53 10.51 15.36
C ALA A 490 9.47 11.37 16.05
N ARG A 491 8.89 12.34 15.32
CA ARG A 491 7.95 13.32 15.87
C ARG A 491 6.73 13.50 14.98
N GLU A 492 5.58 13.76 15.60
CA GLU A 492 4.33 13.95 14.87
C GLU A 492 4.30 15.36 14.24
N PRO A 493 4.20 15.48 12.90
CA PRO A 493 4.05 16.78 12.26
C PRO A 493 2.65 17.36 12.50
N ARG A 494 2.54 18.68 12.64
CA ARG A 494 1.28 19.40 12.83
C ARG A 494 0.59 19.75 11.52
N ASP A 495 1.31 20.33 10.58
CA ASP A 495 0.94 20.55 9.18
C ASP A 495 2.23 20.64 8.34
N PHE A 496 2.10 20.65 7.02
CA PHE A 496 3.19 20.72 6.05
C PHE A 496 3.13 22.00 5.23
N VAL A 497 4.26 22.42 4.68
CA VAL A 497 4.38 23.62 3.84
C VAL A 497 5.19 23.34 2.58
N THR A 498 4.85 24.08 1.52
CA THR A 498 5.56 24.06 0.24
C THR A 498 6.53 25.24 0.11
N ASP A 499 7.34 25.25 -0.94
CA ASP A 499 8.25 26.36 -1.27
C ASP A 499 7.56 27.60 -1.90
N GLU A 500 6.22 27.57 -2.01
CA GLU A 500 5.39 28.58 -2.67
C GLU A 500 5.77 28.87 -4.13
N LYS A 501 6.50 27.96 -4.80
CA LYS A 501 6.96 28.08 -6.19
C LYS A 501 6.41 26.92 -7.03
N PRO A 502 5.10 26.90 -7.32
CA PRO A 502 4.53 25.88 -8.18
C PRO A 502 5.17 25.88 -9.57
N GLU A 503 5.37 24.69 -10.12
CA GLU A 503 5.76 24.49 -11.52
C GLU A 503 4.59 23.94 -12.33
N ASP A 504 4.49 24.29 -13.61
CA ASP A 504 3.42 23.76 -14.48
C ASP A 504 3.58 22.23 -14.65
N TYR A 505 2.48 21.50 -14.51
CA TYR A 505 2.48 20.06 -14.73
C TYR A 505 2.63 19.71 -16.22
N ASP A 506 3.76 19.11 -16.59
CA ASP A 506 4.12 18.78 -17.98
C ASP A 506 3.59 17.41 -18.46
N GLY A 507 2.82 16.70 -17.62
CA GLY A 507 2.27 15.38 -17.92
C GLY A 507 3.16 14.20 -17.51
N GLN A 508 4.36 14.45 -16.98
CA GLN A 508 5.22 13.43 -16.39
C GLN A 508 5.19 13.54 -14.86
N PHE A 509 4.69 12.50 -14.19
CA PHE A 509 4.68 12.42 -12.73
C PHE A 509 5.20 11.07 -12.27
N ASP A 510 6.36 11.06 -11.63
CA ASP A 510 6.91 9.88 -10.97
C ASP A 510 6.38 9.81 -9.53
N TRP A 511 5.17 9.25 -9.36
CA TRP A 511 4.63 9.00 -8.04
C TRP A 511 5.50 7.98 -7.30
N ARG A 512 6.12 8.41 -6.20
CA ARG A 512 6.88 7.53 -5.29
C ARG A 512 6.27 7.65 -3.89
N PRO A 513 5.52 6.64 -3.39
CA PRO A 513 5.16 6.58 -1.98
C PRO A 513 6.43 6.25 -1.17
N ARG A 514 6.62 6.89 0.00
CA ARG A 514 7.93 6.91 0.70
C ARG A 514 7.85 6.74 2.24
N SER A 515 6.81 6.13 2.80
CA SER A 515 6.70 5.86 4.25
C SER A 515 6.99 4.39 4.59
N THR A 516 7.47 4.11 5.82
CA THR A 516 7.56 2.74 6.33
C THR A 516 6.16 2.19 6.66
N TYR A 517 6.06 0.86 6.77
CA TYR A 517 4.80 0.20 7.07
C TYR A 517 4.40 0.37 8.53
N PRO A 518 3.08 0.37 8.82
CA PRO A 518 2.56 0.41 10.16
C PRO A 518 3.13 -0.74 10.99
N SER A 519 3.65 -0.39 12.16
CA SER A 519 4.31 -1.29 13.09
C SER A 519 3.73 -1.07 14.49
N LEU A 520 3.71 -2.13 15.30
CA LEU A 520 3.15 -2.06 16.64
C LEU A 520 4.11 -1.37 17.63
N SER A 521 3.55 -0.58 18.55
CA SER A 521 4.20 -0.10 19.77
C SER A 521 4.54 -1.25 20.73
N PHE A 522 5.34 -0.93 21.74
CA PHE A 522 6.19 -1.87 22.46
C PHE A 522 5.59 -2.46 23.73
N ARG A 523 4.42 -2.00 24.14
CA ARG A 523 3.97 -2.13 25.54
C ARG A 523 3.26 -3.45 25.85
N VAL A 524 3.24 -4.40 24.92
CA VAL A 524 2.58 -5.69 25.18
C VAL A 524 3.57 -6.66 25.84
N GLU A 525 3.57 -6.65 27.17
CA GLU A 525 4.04 -7.72 28.06
C GLU A 525 2.83 -8.53 28.54
N ASP A 526 2.04 -9.06 27.60
CA ASP A 526 0.95 -9.99 27.93
C ASP A 526 1.38 -11.41 27.54
N ASP A 527 1.42 -12.31 28.51
CA ASP A 527 1.69 -13.74 28.30
C ASP A 527 0.56 -14.42 27.51
N GLY A 528 -0.59 -13.75 27.35
CA GLY A 528 -1.71 -14.17 26.53
C GLY A 528 -2.39 -15.45 27.01
N ARG A 529 -3.49 -15.81 26.35
CA ARG A 529 -4.16 -17.10 26.52
C ARG A 529 -3.64 -18.10 25.49
N ILE A 530 -3.40 -19.34 25.93
CA ILE A 530 -3.01 -20.43 25.03
C ILE A 530 -4.28 -21.17 24.60
N ILE A 531 -4.50 -21.24 23.30
CA ILE A 531 -5.59 -21.98 22.67
C ILE A 531 -4.97 -22.90 21.64
N HIS A 532 -5.07 -24.20 21.87
CA HIS A 532 -4.28 -25.19 21.14
C HIS A 532 -2.77 -24.88 21.20
N ASN A 533 -2.11 -24.61 20.07
CA ASN A 533 -0.70 -24.20 20.00
C ASN A 533 -0.55 -22.70 19.65
N ALA A 534 -1.65 -21.93 19.76
CA ALA A 534 -1.67 -20.49 19.54
C ALA A 534 -1.62 -19.74 20.88
N ARG A 535 -0.67 -18.82 21.02
CA ARG A 535 -0.68 -17.82 22.07
C ARG A 535 -1.35 -16.56 21.54
N VAL A 536 -2.44 -16.16 22.19
CA VAL A 536 -3.33 -15.08 21.75
C VAL A 536 -3.43 -14.04 22.85
N ALA A 537 -3.19 -12.77 22.52
CA ALA A 537 -3.31 -11.66 23.47
C ALA A 537 -4.07 -10.50 22.81
N SER A 538 -4.83 -9.74 23.57
CA SER A 538 -5.53 -8.55 23.07
C SER A 538 -5.26 -7.37 23.98
N THR A 539 -4.98 -6.23 23.38
CA THR A 539 -4.67 -5.01 24.11
C THR A 539 -5.01 -3.78 23.28
N ASP A 540 -5.16 -2.64 23.94
CA ASP A 540 -5.22 -1.34 23.28
C ASP A 540 -3.83 -0.71 23.33
N ASP A 541 -3.12 -0.68 22.20
CA ASP A 541 -1.78 -0.08 22.10
C ASP A 541 -1.72 0.87 20.90
N PHE A 542 -0.60 1.56 20.78
CA PHE A 542 -0.33 2.45 19.68
C PHE A 542 0.19 1.68 18.47
N ILE A 543 -0.41 1.90 17.31
CA ILE A 543 0.21 1.59 16.03
C ILE A 543 1.00 2.82 15.59
N ILE A 544 2.26 2.62 15.24
CA ILE A 544 3.16 3.66 14.76
C ILE A 544 3.52 3.43 13.28
N SER A 545 3.60 4.50 12.51
CA SER A 545 4.17 4.51 11.17
C SER A 545 5.23 5.59 11.11
N ILE A 546 6.41 5.27 10.60
CA ILE A 546 7.56 6.18 10.60
C ILE A 546 7.95 6.49 9.15
N ASN A 547 8.34 7.73 8.84
CA ASN A 547 9.10 8.02 7.64
C ASN A 547 10.50 8.46 8.04
N ASP A 548 11.46 7.54 7.89
CA ASP A 548 12.87 7.72 8.23
C ASP A 548 13.73 8.13 7.04
N ASN A 549 13.11 8.56 5.94
CA ASN A 549 13.78 8.94 4.69
C ASN A 549 14.71 7.84 4.15
N HIS A 550 14.16 6.66 3.82
CA HIS A 550 14.91 5.53 3.22
C HIS A 550 16.01 4.94 4.11
N GLY A 551 15.80 4.88 5.42
CA GLY A 551 16.78 4.35 6.36
C GLY A 551 17.94 5.30 6.68
N GLU A 552 17.80 6.58 6.32
CA GLU A 552 18.71 7.66 6.70
C GLU A 552 18.43 8.20 8.11
N GLY A 553 17.37 7.76 8.77
CA GLY A 553 17.02 8.16 10.15
C GLY A 553 16.25 9.48 10.24
N GLY A 554 15.69 9.97 9.12
CA GLY A 554 14.86 11.17 9.06
C GLY A 554 15.36 12.24 8.09
N PHE A 555 14.70 13.40 8.11
CA PHE A 555 15.00 14.56 7.29
C PHE A 555 15.78 15.59 8.11
N GLN A 556 16.67 16.33 7.46
CA GLN A 556 17.43 17.41 8.10
C GLN A 556 16.62 18.71 8.06
N PHE A 557 16.09 19.12 9.21
CA PHE A 557 15.31 20.34 9.36
C PHE A 557 16.11 21.48 9.96
N TYR A 558 15.78 22.70 9.56
CA TYR A 558 16.24 23.96 10.12
C TYR A 558 15.03 24.77 10.60
N GLU A 559 15.14 25.43 11.74
CA GLU A 559 14.13 26.37 12.21
C GLU A 559 14.30 27.73 11.50
N VAL A 560 13.23 28.17 10.84
CA VAL A 560 13.19 29.45 10.12
C VAL A 560 11.83 30.11 10.40
N ASN A 561 11.82 31.09 11.31
CA ASN A 561 10.62 31.86 11.66
C ASN A 561 9.43 30.98 12.12
N GLY A 562 9.69 29.95 12.93
CA GLY A 562 8.67 29.01 13.41
C GLY A 562 8.28 27.91 12.41
N ILE A 563 8.87 27.88 11.22
CA ILE A 563 8.74 26.79 10.24
C ILE A 563 9.97 25.89 10.33
N TYR A 564 9.78 24.58 10.40
CA TYR A 564 10.88 23.62 10.28
C TYR A 564 11.00 23.20 8.81
N SER A 565 12.05 23.65 8.13
CA SER A 565 12.26 23.45 6.69
C SER A 565 13.53 22.66 6.38
N ILE A 566 13.53 21.88 5.30
CA ILE A 566 14.74 21.23 4.76
C ILE A 566 15.59 22.19 3.94
N GLU A 567 15.08 23.39 3.63
CA GLU A 567 15.85 24.42 2.93
C GLU A 567 16.90 25.02 3.87
N LYS A 568 18.16 24.89 3.48
CA LYS A 568 19.29 25.36 4.28
C LYS A 568 19.30 26.90 4.40
N PRO A 569 19.14 27.47 5.61
CA PRO A 569 19.27 28.90 5.83
C PRO A 569 20.75 29.34 5.82
N LYS A 570 20.97 30.66 5.88
CA LYS A 570 22.33 31.24 5.96
C LYS A 570 23.07 30.92 7.26
N LYS A 571 22.34 30.66 8.35
CA LYS A 571 22.85 30.33 9.69
C LYS A 571 21.89 29.34 10.37
N GLY A 572 22.43 28.42 11.15
CA GLY A 572 21.68 27.38 11.87
C GLY A 572 22.19 25.99 11.50
N ASP A 573 22.30 25.13 12.51
CA ASP A 573 22.66 23.72 12.32
C ASP A 573 21.39 22.90 12.10
N PRO A 574 21.42 21.88 11.22
CA PRO A 574 20.27 21.02 11.02
C PRO A 574 20.00 20.15 12.24
N THR A 575 18.76 19.71 12.38
CA THR A 575 18.36 18.61 13.26
C THR A 575 17.70 17.52 12.42
N ARG A 576 18.07 16.26 12.66
CA ARG A 576 17.50 15.13 11.94
C ARG A 576 16.25 14.63 12.67
N ILE A 577 15.10 14.72 12.00
CA ILE A 577 13.81 14.25 12.53
C ILE A 577 13.12 13.35 11.51
N ALA A 578 12.65 12.19 11.95
CA ALA A 578 11.74 11.35 11.19
C ALA A 578 10.29 11.75 11.45
N LEU A 579 9.43 11.56 10.44
CA LEU A 579 8.00 11.86 10.58
C LEU A 579 7.30 10.68 11.23
N LEU A 580 6.58 10.92 12.31
CA LEU A 580 5.81 9.92 13.04
C LEU A 580 4.32 10.09 12.78
N SER A 581 3.65 8.98 12.56
CA SER A 581 2.21 8.86 12.76
C SER A 581 1.95 7.82 13.84
N ARG A 582 1.09 8.15 14.80
CA ARG A 582 0.74 7.28 15.91
C ARG A 582 -0.77 7.29 16.10
N ARG A 583 -1.35 6.11 16.34
CA ARG A 583 -2.78 5.94 16.62
C ARG A 583 -3.00 4.87 17.67
N LYS A 584 -3.89 5.12 18.62
CA LYS A 584 -4.31 4.11 19.60
C LYS A 584 -5.46 3.30 19.00
N THR A 585 -5.34 1.98 19.05
CA THR A 585 -6.36 1.07 18.52
C THR A 585 -6.29 -0.28 19.23
N SER A 586 -7.33 -1.09 19.09
CA SER A 586 -7.35 -2.45 19.59
C SER A 586 -6.49 -3.35 18.69
N VAL A 587 -5.65 -4.16 19.33
CA VAL A 587 -4.67 -5.03 18.69
C VAL A 587 -4.83 -6.45 19.21
N LEU A 588 -4.85 -7.40 18.29
CA LEU A 588 -4.76 -8.83 18.57
C LEU A 588 -3.37 -9.34 18.19
N LEU A 589 -2.66 -9.91 19.15
CA LEU A 589 -1.39 -10.61 18.94
C LEU A 589 -1.63 -12.10 18.82
N THR A 590 -0.87 -12.74 17.92
CA THR A 590 -0.89 -14.19 17.74
C THR A 590 0.53 -14.70 17.49
N ALA A 591 0.94 -15.70 18.27
CA ALA A 591 2.23 -16.36 18.14
C ALA A 591 2.08 -17.88 18.26
N ILE A 592 3.04 -18.62 17.71
CA ILE A 592 3.16 -20.07 17.90
C ILE A 592 3.80 -20.33 19.26
N GLN A 593 3.11 -21.11 20.11
CA GLN A 593 3.57 -21.41 21.47
C GLN A 593 4.78 -22.38 21.45
N GLU A 594 4.66 -23.50 20.75
CA GLU A 594 5.71 -24.51 20.63
C GLU A 594 5.99 -24.87 19.17
N TRP A 595 7.27 -24.95 18.82
CA TRP A 595 7.73 -25.28 17.47
C TRP A 595 8.15 -26.75 17.38
N PRO A 596 7.78 -27.47 16.30
CA PRO A 596 8.30 -28.81 16.05
C PRO A 596 9.82 -28.79 15.90
N LYS A 597 10.48 -29.88 16.29
CA LYS A 597 11.94 -29.98 16.26
C LYS A 597 12.51 -29.74 14.85
N GLY A 598 13.35 -28.72 14.72
CA GLY A 598 13.99 -28.34 13.45
C GLY A 598 13.07 -27.62 12.47
N VAL A 599 11.90 -27.17 12.91
CA VAL A 599 10.98 -26.29 12.17
C VAL A 599 10.92 -24.96 12.90
N PHE A 600 11.23 -23.86 12.22
CA PHE A 600 11.20 -22.53 12.82
C PHE A 600 11.05 -21.45 11.75
N ALA A 601 10.15 -20.49 11.97
CA ALA A 601 10.03 -19.31 11.12
C ALA A 601 10.91 -18.17 11.67
N ASP A 602 12.19 -18.18 11.31
CA ASP A 602 13.14 -17.16 11.76
C ASP A 602 12.82 -15.76 11.17
N PRO A 603 12.44 -14.75 11.97
CA PRO A 603 12.11 -13.42 11.46
C PRO A 603 13.31 -12.67 10.85
N ILE A 604 14.54 -13.16 11.00
CA ILE A 604 15.75 -12.60 10.39
C ILE A 604 15.91 -13.09 8.95
N THR A 605 15.43 -14.29 8.61
CA THR A 605 15.52 -14.81 7.24
C THR A 605 14.38 -14.30 6.36
N VAL A 606 14.56 -14.40 5.04
CA VAL A 606 13.54 -13.94 4.08
C VAL A 606 12.31 -14.84 4.13
N GLU A 607 12.53 -16.15 4.19
CA GLU A 607 11.49 -17.18 4.26
C GLU A 607 10.73 -17.18 5.58
N GLY A 608 11.39 -16.93 6.71
CA GLY A 608 10.68 -16.80 7.99
C GLY A 608 9.82 -15.53 8.04
N ARG A 609 10.32 -14.38 7.54
CA ARG A 609 9.48 -13.19 7.34
C ARG A 609 8.32 -13.45 6.38
N ALA A 610 8.57 -14.15 5.29
CA ALA A 610 7.53 -14.51 4.33
C ALA A 610 6.43 -15.33 5.00
N ALA A 611 6.79 -16.30 5.85
CA ALA A 611 5.83 -17.09 6.60
C ALA A 611 5.01 -16.22 7.57
N TRP A 612 5.66 -15.37 8.36
CA TRP A 612 4.97 -14.47 9.30
C TRP A 612 4.04 -13.48 8.62
N TYR A 613 4.47 -12.79 7.56
CA TYR A 613 3.60 -11.87 6.82
C TYR A 613 2.47 -12.61 6.11
N SER A 614 2.74 -13.74 5.45
CA SER A 614 1.70 -14.52 4.78
C SER A 614 0.64 -14.99 5.77
N PHE A 615 1.07 -15.42 6.96
CA PHE A 615 0.16 -15.78 8.04
C PHE A 615 -0.63 -14.57 8.57
N ALA A 616 0.01 -13.42 8.80
CA ALA A 616 -0.67 -12.20 9.25
C ALA A 616 -1.77 -11.76 8.27
N PHE A 617 -1.49 -11.80 6.96
CA PHE A 617 -2.48 -11.45 5.94
C PHE A 617 -3.59 -12.50 5.80
N TRP A 618 -3.29 -13.79 6.00
CA TRP A 618 -4.33 -14.83 6.07
C TRP A 618 -5.23 -14.65 7.30
N LEU A 619 -4.64 -14.39 8.47
CA LEU A 619 -5.38 -14.14 9.71
C LEU A 619 -6.33 -12.95 9.56
N ARG A 620 -5.87 -11.88 8.89
CA ARG A 620 -6.72 -10.74 8.52
C ARG A 620 -7.88 -11.13 7.61
N THR A 621 -7.65 -11.95 6.59
CA THR A 621 -8.72 -12.44 5.71
C THR A 621 -9.73 -13.29 6.48
N VAL A 622 -9.26 -14.20 7.35
CA VAL A 622 -10.12 -15.00 8.23
C VAL A 622 -10.92 -14.12 9.17
N ALA A 623 -10.27 -13.15 9.82
CA ALA A 623 -10.92 -12.20 10.72
C ALA A 623 -12.03 -11.44 10.00
N ALA A 624 -11.74 -10.93 8.80
CA ALA A 624 -12.71 -10.23 7.96
C ALA A 624 -13.92 -11.10 7.62
N THR A 625 -13.71 -12.37 7.27
CA THR A 625 -14.79 -13.32 6.99
C THR A 625 -15.63 -13.63 8.23
N ILE A 626 -15.00 -13.87 9.40
CA ILE A 626 -15.72 -14.18 10.64
C ILE A 626 -16.56 -13.00 11.11
N LEU A 627 -16.03 -11.79 10.97
CA LEU A 627 -16.66 -10.54 11.42
C LEU A 627 -17.63 -9.96 10.40
N ASP A 628 -17.67 -10.52 9.19
CA ASP A 628 -18.42 -10.01 8.02
C ASP A 628 -18.07 -8.56 7.64
N ILE A 629 -16.78 -8.23 7.71
CA ILE A 629 -16.26 -6.90 7.40
C ILE A 629 -15.30 -6.91 6.23
N GLU A 630 -14.96 -5.72 5.74
CA GLU A 630 -13.96 -5.58 4.69
C GLU A 630 -12.54 -5.82 5.26
N PRO A 631 -11.65 -6.56 4.57
CA PRO A 631 -10.29 -6.80 5.04
C PRO A 631 -9.45 -5.55 5.34
N GLN A 632 -9.84 -4.39 4.82
CA GLN A 632 -9.16 -3.09 5.02
C GLN A 632 -9.58 -2.41 6.31
N GLU A 633 -10.63 -2.87 6.97
CA GLU A 633 -10.97 -2.44 8.33
C GLU A 633 -10.00 -3.00 9.36
N ILE A 634 -9.25 -4.03 9.00
CA ILE A 634 -8.19 -4.63 9.81
C ILE A 634 -6.84 -4.40 9.14
N GLN A 635 -5.87 -3.95 9.90
CA GLN A 635 -4.47 -3.89 9.52
C GLN A 635 -3.74 -5.14 10.00
N ALA A 636 -2.74 -5.60 9.26
CA ALA A 636 -1.92 -6.74 9.63
C ALA A 636 -0.42 -6.42 9.54
N GLY A 637 0.37 -7.01 10.45
CA GLY A 637 1.81 -6.89 10.47
C GLY A 637 2.46 -7.92 11.38
N ILE A 638 3.76 -7.75 11.61
CA ILE A 638 4.56 -8.65 12.45
C ILE A 638 5.40 -7.81 13.42
N ARG A 639 5.65 -8.35 14.60
CA ARG A 639 6.57 -7.78 15.59
C ARG A 639 7.63 -8.82 15.93
N THR A 640 8.89 -8.42 15.84
CA THR A 640 10.03 -9.26 16.25
C THR A 640 10.45 -8.91 17.67
N TYR A 641 10.61 -9.93 18.50
CA TYR A 641 11.00 -9.78 19.90
C TYR A 641 11.87 -10.95 20.35
N LYS A 642 12.47 -10.83 21.53
CA LYS A 642 13.25 -11.89 22.16
C LYS A 642 12.41 -12.51 23.26
N ASN A 643 12.15 -13.82 23.18
CA ASN A 643 11.34 -14.51 24.18
C ASN A 643 12.12 -14.77 25.48
N SER A 644 11.44 -15.31 26.50
CA SER A 644 12.02 -15.66 27.80
C SER A 644 13.16 -16.69 27.72
N GLU A 645 13.22 -17.48 26.65
CA GLU A 645 14.27 -18.46 26.36
C GLU A 645 15.48 -17.87 25.60
N ASN A 646 15.54 -16.54 25.44
CA ASN A 646 16.54 -15.83 24.65
C ASN A 646 16.55 -16.15 23.14
N VAL A 647 15.48 -16.75 22.62
CA VAL A 647 15.29 -17.00 21.19
C VAL A 647 14.62 -15.80 20.53
N ILE A 648 15.16 -15.36 19.40
CA ILE A 648 14.58 -14.29 18.58
C ILE A 648 13.43 -14.90 17.79
N THR A 649 12.22 -14.42 18.00
CA THR A 649 11.01 -14.89 17.32
C THR A 649 10.13 -13.72 16.91
N ALA A 650 9.01 -14.00 16.26
CA ALA A 650 8.02 -13.00 15.92
C ALA A 650 6.62 -13.42 16.39
N GLU A 651 5.75 -12.43 16.42
CA GLU A 651 4.32 -12.57 16.58
C GLU A 651 3.64 -11.76 15.48
N THR A 652 2.50 -12.23 14.99
CA THR A 652 1.66 -11.41 14.12
C THR A 652 0.79 -10.53 14.97
N PHE A 653 0.54 -9.32 14.48
CA PHE A 653 -0.52 -8.50 15.01
C PHE A 653 -1.53 -8.21 13.91
N ILE A 654 -2.82 -8.23 14.29
CA ILE A 654 -3.85 -7.53 13.54
C ILE A 654 -4.40 -6.40 14.42
N ALA A 655 -4.82 -5.31 13.79
CA ALA A 655 -5.27 -4.13 14.50
C ALA A 655 -6.45 -3.48 13.77
N ASP A 656 -7.38 -2.91 14.52
CA ASP A 656 -8.48 -2.17 13.91
C ASP A 656 -7.92 -0.91 13.21
N THR A 657 -8.37 -0.65 11.99
CA THR A 657 -7.88 0.48 11.19
C THR A 657 -8.44 1.81 11.67
N LEU A 658 -9.68 1.79 12.18
CA LEU A 658 -10.29 2.95 12.80
C LEU A 658 -9.58 3.31 14.10
N GLU A 659 -9.47 4.61 14.32
CA GLU A 659 -8.94 5.17 15.56
C GLU A 659 -9.85 4.76 16.73
N ASN A 660 -9.24 4.52 17.89
CA ASN A 660 -9.87 3.92 19.06
C ASN A 660 -10.22 2.43 18.90
N GLY A 661 -10.12 1.87 17.70
CA GLY A 661 -10.59 0.52 17.40
C GLY A 661 -12.11 0.40 17.36
N ALA A 662 -12.63 -0.41 16.45
CA ALA A 662 -14.04 -0.78 16.39
C ALA A 662 -14.41 -1.89 17.39
N GLY A 663 -13.39 -2.48 18.05
CA GLY A 663 -13.53 -3.61 18.95
C GLY A 663 -13.47 -4.96 18.24
N TYR A 664 -13.05 -5.01 16.97
CA TYR A 664 -12.97 -6.25 16.21
C TYR A 664 -11.88 -7.17 16.77
N CYS A 665 -10.69 -6.62 17.01
CA CYS A 665 -9.58 -7.38 17.59
C CYS A 665 -9.91 -7.95 18.99
N GLY A 666 -10.56 -7.15 19.85
CA GLY A 666 -10.97 -7.61 21.18
C GLY A 666 -12.02 -8.72 21.15
N TRP A 667 -13.01 -8.60 20.27
CA TRP A 667 -14.01 -9.66 20.08
C TRP A 667 -13.40 -10.93 19.48
N LEU A 668 -12.54 -10.79 18.48
CA LEU A 668 -11.89 -11.93 17.84
C LEU A 668 -10.93 -12.62 18.80
N SER A 669 -10.25 -11.85 19.65
CA SER A 669 -9.48 -12.38 20.77
C SER A 669 -10.32 -13.31 21.60
N THR A 670 -11.53 -12.90 22.03
CA THR A 670 -12.41 -13.72 22.88
C THR A 670 -12.92 -14.97 22.16
N ASN A 671 -13.15 -14.87 20.85
CA ASN A 671 -13.76 -15.92 20.00
C ASN A 671 -12.74 -16.59 19.07
N PHE A 672 -11.47 -16.64 19.46
CA PHE A 672 -10.37 -17.07 18.58
C PHE A 672 -10.53 -18.52 18.08
N GLU A 673 -11.30 -19.35 18.78
CA GLU A 673 -11.62 -20.72 18.34
C GLU A 673 -12.20 -20.76 16.91
N LYS A 674 -12.99 -19.74 16.53
CA LYS A 674 -13.58 -19.63 15.18
C LYS A 674 -12.52 -19.50 14.07
N VAL A 675 -11.32 -19.01 14.40
CA VAL A 675 -10.21 -18.92 13.43
C VAL A 675 -9.79 -20.32 12.95
N PHE A 676 -9.84 -21.33 13.82
CA PHE A 676 -9.44 -22.69 13.48
C PHE A 676 -10.43 -23.38 12.53
N GLU A 677 -11.71 -22.98 12.53
CA GLU A 677 -12.72 -23.46 11.57
C GLU A 677 -12.33 -23.12 10.12
N HIS A 678 -11.57 -22.05 9.92
CA HIS A 678 -11.08 -21.65 8.59
C HIS A 678 -9.78 -22.35 8.16
N ILE A 679 -9.17 -23.16 9.02
CA ILE A 679 -8.02 -24.04 8.71
C ILE A 679 -8.51 -25.41 8.23
N ASP A 680 -9.65 -25.86 8.74
CA ASP A 680 -10.19 -27.19 8.49
C ASP A 680 -10.42 -27.43 6.98
N LEU A 681 -9.75 -28.43 6.44
CA LEU A 681 -9.83 -28.81 5.03
C LEU A 681 -11.05 -29.69 4.72
N ALA A 682 -11.83 -30.12 5.72
CA ALA A 682 -13.08 -30.84 5.52
C ALA A 682 -14.26 -29.87 5.26
N THR A 683 -14.20 -28.67 5.81
CA THR A 683 -15.25 -27.66 5.69
C THR A 683 -15.11 -26.87 4.38
N LYS A 684 -16.09 -27.00 3.48
CA LYS A 684 -16.02 -26.40 2.12
C LYS A 684 -15.94 -24.87 2.11
N ASP A 685 -16.50 -24.23 3.13
CA ASP A 685 -16.52 -22.77 3.25
C ASP A 685 -15.27 -22.24 3.98
N SER A 686 -14.39 -23.13 4.46
CA SER A 686 -13.14 -22.72 5.09
C SER A 686 -12.18 -22.11 4.06
N ILE A 687 -11.39 -21.14 4.52
CA ILE A 687 -10.39 -20.50 3.65
C ILE A 687 -9.32 -21.52 3.24
N GLY A 688 -8.93 -22.41 4.17
CA GLY A 688 -8.00 -23.50 3.89
C GLY A 688 -8.46 -24.39 2.74
N TYR A 689 -9.72 -24.86 2.76
CA TYR A 689 -10.28 -25.69 1.69
C TYR A 689 -10.38 -24.93 0.36
N GLN A 690 -10.94 -23.71 0.39
CA GLN A 690 -11.09 -22.90 -0.81
C GLN A 690 -9.75 -22.61 -1.47
N TRP A 691 -8.72 -22.32 -0.68
CA TRP A 691 -7.39 -22.06 -1.19
C TRP A 691 -6.76 -23.30 -1.79
N LEU A 692 -6.80 -24.42 -1.07
CA LEU A 692 -6.21 -25.69 -1.53
C LEU A 692 -6.82 -26.19 -2.84
N THR A 693 -8.12 -26.00 -3.03
CA THR A 693 -8.85 -26.45 -4.22
C THR A 693 -8.77 -25.48 -5.39
N SER A 694 -8.76 -24.17 -5.14
CA SER A 694 -8.82 -23.15 -6.18
C SER A 694 -7.44 -22.67 -6.66
N HIS A 695 -6.38 -22.84 -5.85
CA HIS A 695 -5.06 -22.24 -6.11
C HIS A 695 -3.99 -23.24 -6.56
N GLN A 696 -4.37 -24.38 -7.14
CA GLN A 696 -3.40 -25.38 -7.64
C GLN A 696 -2.45 -24.85 -8.73
N GLN A 697 -2.84 -23.79 -9.45
CA GLN A 697 -2.01 -23.11 -10.45
C GLN A 697 -1.36 -21.81 -9.94
N CYS A 698 -1.50 -21.51 -8.64
CA CYS A 698 -0.92 -20.33 -8.03
C CYS A 698 0.51 -20.63 -7.56
N ASP A 699 1.50 -20.06 -8.24
CA ASP A 699 2.92 -20.29 -7.92
C ASP A 699 3.37 -19.67 -6.59
N SER A 700 2.63 -18.71 -6.04
CA SER A 700 2.96 -18.03 -4.77
C SER A 700 1.74 -17.45 -4.05
N SER A 701 1.17 -16.38 -4.58
CA SER A 701 0.00 -15.66 -4.09
C SER A 701 -0.67 -14.93 -5.26
N CYS A 702 -1.97 -14.65 -5.15
CA CYS A 702 -2.75 -13.92 -6.16
C CYS A 702 -3.85 -13.08 -5.48
N ASN A 703 -4.62 -12.32 -6.26
CA ASN A 703 -5.69 -11.47 -5.72
C ASN A 703 -6.94 -12.23 -5.24
N GLN A 704 -6.96 -13.56 -5.40
CA GLN A 704 -8.01 -14.43 -4.84
C GLN A 704 -7.60 -15.06 -3.49
N CYS A 705 -6.34 -14.88 -3.07
CA CYS A 705 -5.87 -15.35 -1.75
C CYS A 705 -5.32 -14.21 -0.89
N LEU A 706 -4.04 -13.86 -1.06
CA LEU A 706 -3.32 -12.96 -0.15
C LEU A 706 -3.07 -11.57 -0.73
N ARG A 707 -3.13 -11.37 -2.05
CA ARG A 707 -2.74 -10.10 -2.67
C ARG A 707 -3.93 -9.14 -2.72
N GLU A 708 -3.68 -7.92 -2.28
CA GLU A 708 -4.60 -6.79 -2.38
C GLU A 708 -3.84 -5.55 -2.83
N TYR A 709 -4.58 -4.52 -3.25
CA TYR A 709 -4.02 -3.23 -3.61
C TYR A 709 -3.18 -2.62 -2.48
N TYR A 710 -3.63 -2.72 -1.23
CA TYR A 710 -2.96 -2.06 -0.10
C TYR A 710 -1.74 -2.82 0.45
N ASN A 711 -1.56 -4.10 0.10
CA ASN A 711 -0.39 -4.89 0.51
C ASN A 711 0.60 -5.17 -0.63
N MET A 712 0.50 -4.44 -1.75
CA MET A 712 1.42 -4.48 -2.89
C MET A 712 2.91 -4.64 -2.51
N PRO A 713 3.42 -3.91 -1.51
CA PRO A 713 4.84 -4.01 -1.16
C PRO A 713 5.26 -5.34 -0.54
N PHE A 714 4.31 -6.07 0.03
CA PHE A 714 4.56 -7.40 0.58
C PHE A 714 4.41 -8.51 -0.47
N HIS A 715 3.89 -8.23 -1.68
CA HIS A 715 3.57 -9.27 -2.68
C HIS A 715 4.74 -10.22 -2.97
N GLY A 716 5.99 -9.72 -2.92
CA GLY A 716 7.18 -10.56 -3.07
C GLY A 716 7.39 -11.58 -1.95
N LEU A 717 6.89 -11.30 -0.73
CA LEU A 717 6.97 -12.16 0.45
C LEU A 717 5.75 -13.09 0.60
N LEU A 718 4.60 -12.77 0.00
CA LEU A 718 3.36 -13.52 0.23
C LEU A 718 3.35 -14.89 -0.45
N ASP A 719 3.04 -15.93 0.32
CA ASP A 719 2.85 -17.31 -0.14
C ASP A 719 1.69 -17.99 0.61
N TRP A 720 0.65 -18.39 -0.12
CA TRP A 720 -0.56 -18.95 0.51
C TRP A 720 -0.29 -20.30 1.20
N ARG A 721 0.72 -21.05 0.76
CA ARG A 721 1.10 -22.33 1.39
C ARG A 721 1.76 -22.09 2.74
N LEU A 722 2.71 -21.14 2.81
CA LEU A 722 3.33 -20.75 4.07
C LEU A 722 2.31 -20.21 5.08
N ALA A 723 1.31 -19.45 4.62
CA ALA A 723 0.23 -18.99 5.48
C ALA A 723 -0.52 -20.17 6.13
N LEU A 724 -0.90 -21.17 5.34
CA LEU A 724 -1.62 -22.34 5.83
C LEU A 724 -0.73 -23.28 6.66
N ASP A 725 0.56 -23.43 6.34
CA ASP A 725 1.52 -24.18 7.18
C ASP A 725 1.65 -23.53 8.57
N MET A 726 1.79 -22.21 8.63
CA MET A 726 1.79 -21.45 9.89
C MET A 726 0.47 -21.60 10.65
N ALA A 727 -0.67 -21.53 9.96
CA ALA A 727 -1.98 -21.71 10.57
C ALA A 727 -2.17 -23.13 11.15
N ARG A 728 -1.75 -24.17 10.43
CA ARG A 728 -1.79 -25.56 10.92
C ARG A 728 -0.83 -25.79 12.09
N LEU A 729 0.31 -25.10 12.13
CA LEU A 729 1.22 -25.11 13.29
C LEU A 729 0.57 -24.47 14.53
N LEU A 730 -0.20 -23.40 14.37
CA LEU A 730 -0.97 -22.80 15.48
C LEU A 730 -2.05 -23.72 16.03
N PHE A 731 -2.62 -24.59 15.20
CA PHE A 731 -3.59 -25.57 15.67
C PHE A 731 -2.92 -26.77 16.39
N SER A 732 -1.74 -27.21 15.96
CA SER A 732 -1.06 -28.32 16.63
C SER A 732 0.45 -28.33 16.41
N VAL A 733 1.21 -28.57 17.49
CA VAL A 733 2.66 -28.81 17.46
C VAL A 733 3.03 -30.13 16.74
N THR A 734 2.08 -31.07 16.63
CA THR A 734 2.31 -32.35 15.93
C THR A 734 2.09 -32.26 14.43
N THR A 735 1.73 -31.09 13.91
CA THR A 735 1.55 -30.84 12.48
C THR A 735 2.84 -31.15 11.72
N VAL A 736 2.74 -32.04 10.73
CA VAL A 736 3.85 -32.35 9.84
C VAL A 736 3.98 -31.24 8.80
N VAL A 737 5.08 -30.49 8.90
CA VAL A 737 5.46 -29.43 7.96
C VAL A 737 6.60 -29.94 7.10
N ASP A 738 6.28 -30.45 5.91
CA ASP A 738 7.24 -30.96 4.94
C ASP A 738 6.78 -30.70 3.51
N LEU A 739 7.56 -31.16 2.52
CA LEU A 739 7.22 -31.03 1.11
C LEU A 739 6.41 -32.21 0.57
N THR A 740 6.18 -33.30 1.31
CA THR A 740 5.77 -34.60 0.72
C THR A 740 4.52 -35.20 1.33
N SER A 741 4.28 -34.99 2.62
CA SER A 741 3.17 -35.57 3.35
C SER A 741 1.86 -34.89 2.96
N ASN A 742 0.84 -35.69 2.69
CA ASN A 742 -0.50 -35.19 2.36
C ASN A 742 -1.08 -34.39 3.53
N TRP A 743 -1.88 -33.39 3.19
CA TRP A 743 -2.67 -32.62 4.16
C TRP A 743 -4.02 -33.31 4.30
N ASP A 744 -4.16 -34.13 5.34
CA ASP A 744 -5.32 -34.99 5.55
C ASP A 744 -5.61 -35.87 4.31
N SER A 745 -6.71 -35.61 3.61
CA SER A 745 -7.10 -36.34 2.39
C SER A 745 -6.58 -35.70 1.10
N TYR A 746 -5.84 -34.59 1.17
CA TYR A 746 -5.42 -33.81 0.01
C TYR A 746 -3.91 -33.91 -0.24
N PRO A 747 -3.46 -33.86 -1.51
CA PRO A 747 -2.05 -33.80 -1.85
C PRO A 747 -1.35 -32.59 -1.22
N ASN A 748 -0.07 -32.75 -0.86
CA ASN A 748 0.74 -31.64 -0.37
C ASN A 748 0.80 -30.52 -1.44
N PRO A 749 0.42 -29.27 -1.13
CA PRO A 749 0.39 -28.19 -2.13
C PRO A 749 1.79 -27.78 -2.63
N TRP A 750 2.85 -28.11 -1.88
CA TRP A 750 4.24 -27.95 -2.32
C TRP A 750 4.65 -28.97 -3.40
N GLN A 751 3.83 -29.98 -3.70
CA GLN A 751 4.04 -30.94 -4.81
C GLN A 751 3.22 -30.59 -6.06
N SER A 752 2.63 -29.40 -6.12
CA SER A 752 1.87 -28.98 -7.31
C SER A 752 2.73 -29.05 -8.58
N SER A 753 2.16 -29.63 -9.64
CA SER A 753 2.91 -29.90 -10.87
C SER A 753 3.44 -28.64 -11.56
N SER A 754 2.74 -27.52 -11.43
CA SER A 754 3.18 -26.20 -11.89
C SER A 754 4.43 -25.73 -11.15
N LEU A 755 4.37 -25.70 -9.82
CA LEU A 755 5.47 -25.31 -8.94
C LEU A 755 6.72 -26.15 -9.20
N CYS A 756 6.57 -27.47 -9.18
CA CYS A 756 7.67 -28.40 -9.36
C CYS A 756 8.35 -28.21 -10.72
N ARG A 757 7.57 -27.99 -11.78
CA ARG A 757 8.08 -27.71 -13.14
C ARG A 757 8.80 -26.36 -13.21
N SER A 758 8.26 -25.32 -12.57
CA SER A 758 8.88 -23.99 -12.53
C SER A 758 10.25 -24.03 -11.86
N ILE A 759 10.37 -24.73 -10.74
CA ILE A 759 11.65 -24.91 -10.02
C ILE A 759 12.63 -25.72 -10.87
N ALA A 760 12.21 -26.88 -11.41
CA ALA A 760 13.07 -27.71 -12.24
C ALA A 760 13.60 -26.94 -13.47
N THR A 761 12.72 -26.18 -14.14
CA THR A 761 13.10 -25.34 -15.29
C THR A 761 14.09 -24.24 -14.89
N ALA A 762 13.89 -23.60 -13.73
CA ALA A 762 14.80 -22.58 -13.22
C ALA A 762 16.18 -23.20 -12.93
N MET A 763 16.24 -24.31 -12.20
CA MET A 763 17.49 -24.98 -11.84
C MET A 763 18.23 -25.53 -13.07
N GLN A 764 17.51 -26.09 -14.04
CA GLN A 764 18.09 -26.55 -15.31
C GLN A 764 18.74 -25.39 -16.08
N LYS A 765 18.10 -24.21 -16.11
CA LYS A 765 18.69 -23.00 -16.73
C LYS A 765 19.94 -22.52 -16.01
N LEU A 766 20.08 -22.79 -14.71
CA LEU A 766 21.29 -22.52 -13.93
C LEU A 766 22.37 -23.60 -14.09
N GLY A 767 22.10 -24.66 -14.86
CA GLY A 767 23.04 -25.75 -15.13
C GLY A 767 23.06 -26.84 -14.06
N TYR A 768 22.01 -26.98 -13.26
CA TYR A 768 21.84 -28.11 -12.35
C TYR A 768 21.13 -29.29 -13.04
N GLU A 769 21.56 -30.49 -12.72
CA GLU A 769 20.86 -31.74 -13.04
C GLU A 769 19.98 -32.16 -11.85
N GLU A 770 18.72 -32.51 -12.12
CA GLU A 770 17.79 -32.99 -11.10
C GLU A 770 17.97 -34.50 -10.87
N ASP A 771 18.14 -34.88 -9.61
CA ASP A 771 18.13 -36.26 -9.10
C ASP A 771 17.08 -36.36 -7.96
N LYS A 772 16.70 -37.58 -7.58
CA LYS A 772 15.77 -37.84 -6.49
C LYS A 772 16.39 -38.76 -5.46
N GLU A 773 16.43 -38.31 -4.22
CA GLU A 773 17.06 -39.03 -3.11
C GLU A 773 16.14 -39.11 -1.90
N ASP A 774 15.73 -40.34 -1.57
CA ASP A 774 14.79 -40.62 -0.48
C ASP A 774 13.46 -39.85 -0.67
N TRP A 775 13.19 -38.87 0.17
CA TRP A 775 12.01 -38.00 0.11
C TRP A 775 12.25 -36.69 -0.67
N ALA A 776 13.50 -36.32 -0.94
CA ALA A 776 13.85 -35.00 -1.46
C ALA A 776 14.19 -35.02 -2.96
N ARG A 777 13.90 -33.90 -3.64
CA ARG A 777 14.54 -33.57 -4.91
C ARG A 777 15.91 -32.96 -4.63
N VAL A 778 16.90 -33.36 -5.42
CA VAL A 778 18.28 -32.93 -5.27
C VAL A 778 18.76 -32.37 -6.60
N PHE A 779 19.42 -31.21 -6.56
CA PHE A 779 19.95 -30.55 -7.75
C PHE A 779 21.47 -30.54 -7.68
N ILE A 780 22.12 -31.07 -8.70
CA ILE A 780 23.57 -31.32 -8.71
C ILE A 780 24.25 -30.50 -9.79
N LYS A 781 25.31 -29.78 -9.44
CA LYS A 781 26.15 -29.02 -10.38
C LYS A 781 27.58 -28.90 -9.86
N ASN A 782 28.55 -29.41 -10.61
CA ASN A 782 29.97 -29.38 -10.24
C ASN A 782 30.21 -29.87 -8.80
N ASN A 783 30.67 -28.99 -7.91
CA ASN A 783 30.93 -29.26 -6.51
C ASN A 783 29.76 -28.88 -5.58
N TYR A 784 28.55 -28.69 -6.10
CA TYR A 784 27.38 -28.29 -5.31
C TYR A 784 26.24 -29.31 -5.43
N VAL A 785 25.65 -29.63 -4.28
CA VAL A 785 24.46 -30.47 -4.16
C VAL A 785 23.42 -29.71 -3.34
N LEU A 786 22.34 -29.29 -3.99
CA LEU A 786 21.23 -28.59 -3.36
C LEU A 786 20.14 -29.59 -2.99
N VAL A 787 19.79 -29.66 -1.72
CA VAL A 787 18.69 -30.50 -1.24
C VAL A 787 17.45 -29.64 -1.08
N GLU A 788 16.39 -29.96 -1.81
CA GLU A 788 15.13 -29.24 -1.65
C GLU A 788 14.46 -29.61 -0.31
N THR A 789 14.17 -28.59 0.49
CA THR A 789 13.64 -28.68 1.85
C THR A 789 12.50 -27.69 2.03
N HIS A 790 11.63 -27.94 3.02
CA HIS A 790 10.58 -27.00 3.35
C HIS A 790 11.18 -25.64 3.79
N PRO A 791 10.59 -24.49 3.41
CA PRO A 791 11.14 -23.18 3.77
C PRO A 791 11.33 -22.97 5.29
N LEU A 792 10.44 -23.54 6.11
CA LEU A 792 10.50 -23.45 7.57
C LEU A 792 11.46 -24.44 8.25
N TRP A 793 12.12 -25.34 7.52
CA TRP A 793 13.09 -26.22 8.18
C TRP A 793 14.33 -25.42 8.60
N ALA A 794 14.99 -25.82 9.68
CA ALA A 794 16.32 -25.37 10.09
C ALA A 794 17.41 -26.39 9.71
N ASP A 795 18.68 -25.99 9.69
CA ASP A 795 19.81 -26.87 9.30
C ASP A 795 19.99 -28.08 10.22
N ASP A 796 19.43 -28.00 11.42
CA ASP A 796 19.43 -29.08 12.39
C ASP A 796 18.25 -30.05 12.25
N HIS A 797 17.34 -29.83 11.28
CA HIS A 797 16.18 -30.69 11.07
C HIS A 797 16.60 -32.17 10.90
N PRO A 798 16.00 -33.12 11.66
CA PRO A 798 16.47 -34.51 11.72
C PRO A 798 16.51 -35.21 10.35
N SER A 799 15.47 -35.02 9.53
CA SER A 799 15.38 -35.64 8.20
C SER A 799 16.41 -35.09 7.22
N TYR A 800 16.70 -33.79 7.29
CA TYR A 800 17.73 -33.17 6.47
C TYR A 800 19.12 -33.65 6.87
N LYS A 801 19.45 -33.66 8.18
CA LYS A 801 20.74 -34.16 8.67
C LYS A 801 21.03 -35.59 8.22
N LYS A 802 20.03 -36.48 8.31
CA LYS A 802 20.17 -37.88 7.87
C LYS A 802 20.46 -37.98 6.37
N LEU A 803 19.73 -37.22 5.54
CA LEU A 803 19.93 -37.21 4.10
C LEU A 803 21.26 -36.57 3.70
N ALA A 804 21.62 -35.43 4.30
CA ALA A 804 22.89 -34.75 4.05
C ALA A 804 24.09 -35.65 4.39
N GLN A 805 24.03 -36.44 5.47
CA GLN A 805 25.07 -37.42 5.79
C GLN A 805 25.18 -38.53 4.73
N LYS A 806 24.05 -38.99 4.17
CA LYS A 806 24.03 -39.96 3.07
C LYS A 806 24.64 -39.35 1.80
N LEU A 807 24.28 -38.11 1.46
CA LEU A 807 24.79 -37.40 0.29
C LEU A 807 26.29 -37.10 0.41
N ARG A 808 26.81 -36.75 1.59
CA ARG A 808 28.26 -36.57 1.83
C ARG A 808 29.06 -37.84 1.53
N LYS A 809 28.47 -39.02 1.73
CA LYS A 809 29.11 -40.30 1.36
C LYS A 809 29.03 -40.57 -0.14
N LYS A 810 27.93 -40.20 -0.80
CA LYS A 810 27.72 -40.36 -2.25
C LYS A 810 28.57 -39.37 -3.06
N TYR A 811 28.75 -38.15 -2.54
CA TYR A 811 29.46 -37.03 -3.17
C TYR A 811 30.47 -36.41 -2.18
N PRO A 812 31.66 -37.02 -1.99
CA PRO A 812 32.60 -36.66 -0.92
C PRO A 812 33.30 -35.30 -1.09
N ASN A 813 33.31 -34.73 -2.31
CA ASN A 813 33.97 -33.46 -2.62
C ASN A 813 32.97 -32.34 -3.01
N THR A 814 31.70 -32.49 -2.61
CA THR A 814 30.66 -31.50 -2.93
C THR A 814 30.16 -30.80 -1.67
N GLU A 815 29.95 -29.50 -1.77
CA GLU A 815 29.23 -28.71 -0.79
C GLU A 815 27.73 -29.02 -0.87
N ILE A 816 27.16 -29.49 0.25
CA ILE A 816 25.73 -29.78 0.35
C ILE A 816 25.06 -28.63 1.07
N GLN A 817 24.15 -27.96 0.37
CA GLN A 817 23.38 -26.85 0.89
C GLN A 817 21.89 -27.14 0.76
N ARG A 818 21.09 -26.45 1.56
CA ARG A 818 19.65 -26.47 1.40
C ARG A 818 19.20 -25.51 0.32
N MET A 819 18.18 -25.93 -0.38
CA MET A 819 17.35 -25.09 -1.22
C MET A 819 15.92 -25.19 -0.71
N ASN A 820 15.16 -24.12 -0.80
CA ASN A 820 13.72 -24.17 -0.54
C ASN A 820 12.93 -23.65 -1.76
N PRO A 821 11.71 -24.18 -1.99
CA PRO A 821 10.90 -23.83 -3.15
C PRO A 821 10.52 -22.34 -3.17
N PHE A 822 10.37 -21.71 -2.00
CA PHE A 822 9.98 -20.30 -1.89
C PHE A 822 11.02 -19.36 -2.52
N ILE A 823 12.31 -19.54 -2.18
CA ILE A 823 13.43 -18.78 -2.72
C ILE A 823 13.73 -19.22 -4.16
N ALA A 824 13.67 -20.52 -4.47
CA ALA A 824 14.02 -21.05 -5.79
C ALA A 824 13.20 -20.45 -6.94
N ILE A 825 11.92 -20.14 -6.73
CA ILE A 825 11.07 -19.50 -7.75
C ILE A 825 11.38 -18.01 -7.88
N ARG A 826 11.60 -17.32 -6.75
CA ARG A 826 11.65 -15.86 -6.69
C ARG A 826 13.05 -15.32 -6.96
N ARG A 827 14.06 -16.02 -6.47
CA ARG A 827 15.47 -15.65 -6.52
C ARG A 827 16.34 -16.86 -6.85
N PRO A 828 16.10 -17.54 -8.00
CA PRO A 828 16.88 -18.70 -8.40
C PRO A 828 18.40 -18.40 -8.47
N THR A 829 18.77 -17.14 -8.74
CA THR A 829 20.16 -16.69 -8.80
C THR A 829 20.91 -16.77 -7.48
N GLU A 830 20.22 -16.83 -6.32
CA GLU A 830 20.89 -17.08 -5.02
C GLU A 830 21.57 -18.46 -5.00
N TYR A 831 21.15 -19.37 -5.88
CA TYR A 831 21.73 -20.71 -6.04
C TYR A 831 22.74 -20.82 -7.20
N LEU A 832 23.29 -19.72 -7.71
CA LEU A 832 24.26 -19.78 -8.81
C LEU A 832 25.63 -20.37 -8.44
N GLY A 833 25.88 -20.62 -7.14
CA GLY A 833 27.20 -20.94 -6.62
C GLY A 833 28.03 -19.67 -6.50
N ILE A 834 27.66 -18.80 -5.56
CA ILE A 834 28.45 -17.60 -5.26
C ILE A 834 29.57 -18.01 -4.32
N THR A 835 30.78 -17.96 -4.84
CA THR A 835 32.00 -17.71 -4.06
C THR A 835 31.75 -16.49 -3.16
N SER A 836 31.52 -16.72 -1.86
CA SER A 836 31.80 -15.71 -0.83
C SER A 836 33.29 -15.37 -0.83
#